data_AF-Q8AV70-F1
#
_entry.id   AF-Q8AV70-F1
#
_cell.length_a   1.000
_cell.length_b   1.000
_cell.length_c   1.000
_cell.angle_alpha   90.00
_cell.angle_beta   90.00
_cell.angle_gamma   90.00
#
_symmetry.space_group_name_H-M   'P 1'
#
loop_
_entity.id
_entity.type
_entity.pdbx_description
1 polymer ?
#
loop_
_entity_poly.entity_id
_entity_poly.type
_entity_poly.pdbx_seq_one_letter_code
_entity_poly.pdbx_strand_id
1 'polypeptide(L)'
;LKFKPNQYTKIDTIAADESFTQMDLGDRILKLNTEVREVGPINKKGFYLAFQDIGACIALVSVRVYYKKCPFTVRNLAMFPDTIPRVDSSSLVEVRGSCVKSAEERDTPKLYCGADGDWLVPLGRCICSVGYEELDGSCHACRPGFYKAFAGNVKCSKCPPHSSTYVEATSVCQCEKGYFRAEKDPPTMACTRPPSAPRNVIFNINETALMLEWSPPSDTGGRKDLTYSVICKKCGSDASQCEICGGGIRFIPRHTGLINSSVTVLDFVSHVNYTFEIEATNGVSELSFSPKQFTAITVTTDQDAPSLIGMVRKDWASQNSIALSWQEPDFPHGAILDYEIKYYEKVYPRIAPAFWHYLRVEEHEQLSYSSTRSKAPSVIITGLKPATKYIFHIRVRTAAGYSGYSQKFEFETGDETSDMAAEQGQILVIATAAVGGFTLLVILTLFFLITGRCQWYIKAKMKSEEKRRAHLQNGNLRFPGIKTYIDPDTYEDPSLAVHEFAKEIDPSRIRIERVIGAGEFGEVCSGRLKTPGKGEIPVAIKTLKGGYMDRQRRDFLREASIMGQFDHPNIIRLEGVVTKRSFPTIGVKSLSRFLRAGFLNSILTSHPVSGGGSLPPSISSGRPVMIVVEYMENGSLDSFLRKHDGHFTVIQLVGMLRGIASGMKYLSDMGYVHRDLAARNILVNSNLMCKVSDFGLSRVLEDDPEAAYATSGGKVPI
;
A
#
# COMPACT_ATOMS: atom_id res chain seq x y z
N LEU A 1 65.77 18.81 -35.14
CA LEU A 1 65.63 17.34 -35.13
C LEU A 1 66.31 16.78 -36.37
N LYS A 2 67.05 15.67 -36.28
CA LYS A 2 67.61 14.98 -37.46
C LYS A 2 66.67 13.85 -37.87
N PHE A 3 66.28 13.81 -39.14
CA PHE A 3 65.48 12.71 -39.70
C PHE A 3 66.25 11.39 -39.58
N LYS A 4 65.63 10.38 -38.98
CA LYS A 4 66.20 9.04 -38.79
C LYS A 4 65.16 7.99 -39.23
N PRO A 5 65.30 7.37 -40.42
CA PRO A 5 64.31 6.44 -40.97
C PRO A 5 63.91 5.32 -40.01
N ASN A 6 64.89 4.76 -39.29
CA ASN A 6 64.69 3.62 -38.38
C ASN A 6 63.84 3.93 -37.14
N GLN A 7 63.48 5.20 -36.93
CA GLN A 7 62.64 5.65 -35.82
C GLN A 7 61.16 5.82 -36.22
N TYR A 8 60.82 5.62 -37.50
CA TYR A 8 59.46 5.69 -38.02
C TYR A 8 58.84 4.29 -38.06
N THR A 9 57.57 4.20 -37.67
CA THR A 9 56.74 3.00 -37.84
C THR A 9 55.87 3.19 -39.07
N LYS A 10 55.87 2.20 -39.98
CA LYS A 10 55.02 2.23 -41.17
C LYS A 10 53.55 2.13 -40.76
N ILE A 11 52.73 3.09 -41.22
CA ILE A 11 51.27 3.10 -40.99
C ILE A 11 50.58 2.18 -42.01
N ASP A 12 50.75 2.47 -43.30
CA ASP A 12 50.18 1.65 -44.37
C ASP A 12 50.91 1.91 -45.71
N THR A 13 50.59 1.12 -46.73
CA THR A 13 50.92 1.40 -48.14
C THR A 13 49.71 2.05 -48.80
N ILE A 14 49.85 3.28 -49.27
CA ILE A 14 48.75 4.01 -49.91
C ILE A 14 48.70 3.63 -51.39
N ALA A 15 47.54 3.14 -51.83
CA ALA A 15 47.23 2.91 -53.23
C ALA A 15 46.26 4.00 -53.73
N ALA A 16 46.18 4.18 -55.04
CA ALA A 16 45.18 5.04 -55.65
C ALA A 16 43.99 4.19 -56.10
N ASP A 17 42.77 4.64 -55.79
CA ASP A 17 41.54 4.04 -56.32
C ASP A 17 41.45 4.25 -57.84
N GLU A 18 41.85 5.43 -58.31
CA GLU A 18 41.90 5.78 -59.72
C GLU A 18 43.28 6.32 -60.13
N SER A 19 43.78 5.89 -61.28
CA SER A 19 44.99 6.41 -61.89
C SER A 19 44.68 7.35 -63.06
N PHE A 20 45.57 8.31 -63.28
CA PHE A 20 45.51 9.17 -64.47
C PHE A 20 46.11 8.45 -65.67
N THR A 21 45.44 8.54 -66.81
CA THR A 21 45.94 8.06 -68.10
C THR A 21 46.33 9.24 -68.99
N GLN A 22 47.06 8.97 -70.07
CA GLN A 22 47.47 10.00 -71.02
C GLN A 22 46.28 10.71 -71.69
N MET A 23 45.11 10.07 -71.76
CA MET A 23 43.86 10.67 -72.25
C MET A 23 43.29 11.69 -71.24
N ASP A 24 43.33 11.38 -69.95
CA ASP A 24 42.83 12.28 -68.89
C ASP A 24 43.62 13.60 -68.83
N LEU A 25 44.92 13.55 -69.15
CA LEU A 25 45.77 14.74 -69.30
C LEU A 25 45.38 15.61 -70.50
N GLY A 26 44.91 15.00 -71.61
CA GLY A 26 44.44 15.70 -72.79
C GLY A 26 43.13 16.44 -72.54
N ASP A 27 42.23 15.84 -71.77
CA ASP A 27 40.90 16.37 -71.44
C ASP A 27 40.88 17.26 -70.17
N ARG A 28 42.05 17.49 -69.54
CA ARG A 28 42.21 18.24 -68.28
C ARG A 28 41.35 17.70 -67.12
N ILE A 29 41.12 16.40 -67.11
CA ILE A 29 40.34 15.74 -66.06
C ILE A 29 41.27 15.47 -64.87
N LEU A 30 40.99 16.12 -63.74
CA LEU A 30 41.70 15.91 -62.48
C LEU A 30 41.09 14.73 -61.73
N LYS A 31 41.86 13.64 -61.59
CA LYS A 31 41.52 12.50 -60.73
C LYS A 31 42.25 12.63 -59.39
N LEU A 32 41.51 12.92 -58.33
CA LEU A 32 42.04 13.13 -56.98
C LEU A 32 41.62 11.99 -56.06
N ASN A 33 42.61 11.22 -55.59
CA ASN A 33 42.40 10.15 -54.61
C ASN A 33 42.44 10.72 -53.19
N THR A 34 41.50 10.30 -52.33
CA THR A 34 41.45 10.70 -50.92
C THR A 34 41.52 9.48 -50.02
N GLU A 35 42.60 9.35 -49.27
CA GLU A 35 42.87 8.20 -48.41
C GLU A 35 42.93 8.64 -46.95
N VAL A 36 42.17 7.96 -46.09
CA VAL A 36 42.12 8.23 -44.64
C VAL A 36 42.71 7.05 -43.90
N ARG A 37 43.66 7.32 -42.99
CA ARG A 37 44.27 6.32 -42.12
C ARG A 37 44.31 6.83 -40.68
N GLU A 38 44.10 5.90 -39.75
CA GLU A 38 44.12 6.19 -38.32
C GLU A 38 45.51 5.90 -37.73
N VAL A 39 45.94 6.75 -36.79
CA VAL A 39 47.24 6.63 -36.12
C VAL A 39 47.02 6.78 -34.62
N GLY A 40 47.34 5.74 -33.84
CA GLY A 40 47.19 5.79 -32.39
C GLY A 40 47.44 4.44 -31.71
N PRO A 41 47.49 4.41 -30.35
CA PRO A 41 47.39 5.57 -29.45
C PRO A 41 48.66 6.43 -29.40
N ILE A 42 48.50 7.76 -29.34
CA ILE A 42 49.62 8.71 -29.26
C ILE A 42 49.92 9.03 -27.79
N ASN A 43 51.04 8.50 -27.28
CA ASN A 43 51.43 8.62 -25.87
C ASN A 43 52.53 9.67 -25.61
N LYS A 44 52.99 10.36 -26.66
CA LYS A 44 54.01 11.43 -26.57
C LYS A 44 53.37 12.78 -26.89
N LYS A 45 54.07 13.87 -26.57
CA LYS A 45 53.60 15.26 -26.81
C LYS A 45 53.26 15.57 -28.28
N GLY A 46 53.72 14.77 -29.22
CA GLY A 46 53.44 14.91 -30.64
C GLY A 46 54.08 13.79 -31.46
N PHE A 47 53.87 13.82 -32.77
CA PHE A 47 54.40 12.85 -33.73
C PHE A 47 54.80 13.54 -35.03
N TYR A 48 55.56 12.85 -35.87
CA TYR A 48 55.97 13.29 -37.20
C TYR A 48 55.40 12.31 -38.24
N LEU A 49 54.91 12.82 -39.37
CA LEU A 49 54.53 12.02 -40.53
C LEU A 49 55.62 12.12 -41.60
N ALA A 50 55.86 11.02 -42.31
CA ALA A 50 56.77 10.96 -43.44
C ALA A 50 56.17 10.08 -44.54
N PHE A 51 56.43 10.42 -45.80
CA PHE A 51 56.01 9.67 -46.98
C PHE A 51 57.25 9.09 -47.65
N GLN A 52 57.21 7.78 -47.96
CA GLN A 52 58.30 7.09 -48.65
C GLN A 52 57.83 6.73 -50.05
N ASP A 53 58.54 7.23 -51.06
CA ASP A 53 58.37 6.86 -52.46
C ASP A 53 59.45 5.85 -52.88
N ILE A 54 59.06 4.84 -53.66
CA ILE A 54 59.94 3.77 -54.19
C ILE A 54 59.87 3.76 -55.74
N GLY A 55 59.48 4.87 -56.36
CA GLY A 55 59.48 5.06 -57.82
C GLY A 55 58.10 5.26 -58.44
N ALA A 56 57.13 5.80 -57.71
CA ALA A 56 55.79 6.11 -58.22
C ALA A 56 55.73 7.51 -58.86
N CYS A 57 54.85 7.68 -59.86
CA CYS A 57 54.51 9.00 -60.41
C CYS A 57 53.34 9.58 -59.60
N ILE A 58 53.65 10.30 -58.51
CA ILE A 58 52.67 10.80 -57.54
C ILE A 58 52.79 12.30 -57.31
N ALA A 59 51.66 12.98 -57.09
CA ALA A 59 51.60 14.35 -56.60
C ALA A 59 50.77 14.42 -55.31
N LEU A 60 51.38 14.87 -54.21
CA LEU A 60 50.70 15.00 -52.92
C LEU A 60 50.01 16.37 -52.83
N VAL A 61 48.69 16.39 -52.98
CA VAL A 61 47.90 17.65 -53.07
C VAL A 61 47.58 18.25 -51.69
N SER A 62 47.20 17.44 -50.70
CA SER A 62 46.85 17.91 -49.36
C SER A 62 47.09 16.82 -48.32
N VAL A 63 47.57 17.23 -47.14
CA VAL A 63 47.69 16.36 -45.96
C VAL A 63 46.95 17.04 -44.81
N ARG A 64 45.86 16.43 -44.37
CA ARG A 64 45.07 16.92 -43.24
C ARG A 64 45.16 15.94 -42.07
N VAL A 65 45.67 16.41 -40.95
CA VAL A 65 45.71 15.67 -39.69
C VAL A 65 44.65 16.26 -38.76
N TYR A 66 43.79 15.41 -38.21
CA TYR A 66 42.75 15.80 -37.27
C TYR A 66 42.48 14.68 -36.28
N TYR A 67 41.80 15.01 -35.17
CA TYR A 67 41.27 14.04 -34.23
C TYR A 67 39.77 14.27 -34.07
N LYS A 68 39.03 13.21 -33.73
CA LYS A 68 37.60 13.27 -33.46
C LYS A 68 37.36 13.59 -31.98
N LYS A 69 36.28 14.32 -31.69
CA LYS A 69 35.78 14.53 -30.33
C LYS A 69 34.26 14.58 -30.35
N CYS A 70 33.63 14.11 -29.29
CA CYS A 70 32.23 14.39 -29.02
C CYS A 70 32.13 15.83 -28.46
N PRO A 71 31.41 16.74 -29.15
CA PRO A 71 31.38 18.15 -28.78
C PRO A 71 30.54 18.39 -27.52
N PHE A 72 30.80 19.49 -26.82
CA PHE A 72 29.97 19.94 -25.70
C PHE A 72 28.49 19.99 -26.10
N THR A 73 27.62 19.42 -25.27
CA THR A 73 26.17 19.43 -25.51
C THR A 73 25.42 19.51 -24.20
N VAL A 74 24.22 20.09 -24.25
CA VAL A 74 23.23 20.00 -23.17
C VAL A 74 22.11 19.06 -23.63
N ARG A 75 21.84 18.00 -22.86
CA ARG A 75 20.78 17.03 -23.14
C ARG A 75 20.09 16.66 -21.83
N ASN A 76 18.76 16.60 -21.84
CA ASN A 76 17.96 16.26 -20.66
C ASN A 76 18.33 17.09 -19.42
N LEU A 77 18.55 18.40 -19.60
CA LEU A 77 18.98 19.35 -18.56
C LEU A 77 20.32 19.00 -17.89
N ALA A 78 21.17 18.22 -18.55
CA ALA A 78 22.52 17.92 -18.13
C ALA A 78 23.53 18.39 -19.18
N MET A 79 24.62 18.98 -18.71
CA MET A 79 25.78 19.41 -19.48
C MET A 79 26.78 18.26 -19.62
N PHE A 80 27.23 18.02 -20.85
CA PHE A 80 28.24 17.02 -21.18
C PHE A 80 29.44 17.73 -21.82
N PRO A 81 30.66 17.60 -21.26
CA PRO A 81 31.85 18.27 -21.76
C PRO A 81 32.38 17.66 -23.06
N ASP A 82 33.22 18.42 -23.76
CA ASP A 82 34.02 17.91 -24.89
C ASP A 82 34.77 16.64 -24.45
N THR A 83 34.55 15.52 -25.16
CA THR A 83 35.13 14.22 -24.81
C THR A 83 35.85 13.61 -26.01
N ILE A 84 37.07 13.13 -25.79
CA ILE A 84 37.86 12.43 -26.83
C ILE A 84 37.52 10.93 -26.74
N PRO A 85 37.13 10.27 -27.84
CA PRO A 85 36.83 8.84 -27.85
C PRO A 85 38.09 8.00 -27.65
N ARG A 86 37.89 6.73 -27.27
CA ARG A 86 38.96 5.74 -27.18
C ARG A 86 39.34 5.23 -28.58
N VAL A 87 40.57 4.71 -28.70
CA VAL A 87 41.22 4.35 -29.98
C VAL A 87 40.68 3.03 -30.55
N ASP A 88 40.08 2.21 -29.70
CA ASP A 88 39.48 0.92 -30.01
C ASP A 88 38.10 1.11 -30.66
N SER A 89 37.97 0.74 -31.93
CA SER A 89 36.81 1.03 -32.82
C SER A 89 35.45 0.46 -32.35
N SER A 90 35.43 -0.35 -31.29
CA SER A 90 34.22 -0.89 -30.67
C SER A 90 33.91 -0.33 -29.28
N SER A 91 34.75 0.54 -28.70
CA SER A 91 34.56 0.99 -27.32
C SER A 91 33.81 2.32 -27.23
N LEU A 92 32.85 2.34 -26.30
CA LEU A 92 32.06 3.51 -25.96
C LEU A 92 32.62 4.13 -24.69
N VAL A 93 32.87 5.44 -24.72
CA VAL A 93 33.29 6.18 -23.52
C VAL A 93 32.03 6.67 -22.80
N GLU A 94 31.75 6.11 -21.63
CA GLU A 94 30.68 6.60 -20.75
C GLU A 94 31.05 7.96 -20.17
N VAL A 95 30.17 8.94 -20.32
CA VAL A 95 30.32 10.30 -19.78
C VAL A 95 29.13 10.62 -18.92
N ARG A 96 29.39 10.88 -17.63
CA ARG A 96 28.37 11.39 -16.69
C ARG A 96 28.16 12.88 -16.93
N GLY A 97 26.90 13.28 -17.12
CA GLY A 97 26.50 14.67 -17.24
C GLY A 97 26.42 15.37 -15.88
N SER A 98 26.57 16.69 -15.88
CA SER A 98 26.32 17.54 -14.71
C SER A 98 25.03 18.35 -14.91
N CYS A 99 24.13 18.38 -13.94
CA CYS A 99 22.88 19.15 -14.10
C CYS A 99 23.15 20.63 -14.35
N VAL A 100 22.33 21.25 -15.22
CA VAL A 100 22.34 22.69 -15.45
C VAL A 100 22.02 23.45 -14.16
N LYS A 101 22.35 24.74 -14.10
CA LYS A 101 22.05 25.58 -12.94
C LYS A 101 20.53 25.58 -12.66
N SER A 102 20.17 25.52 -11.37
CA SER A 102 18.78 25.45 -10.91
C SER A 102 18.01 24.20 -11.37
N ALA A 103 18.75 23.12 -11.66
CA ALA A 103 18.22 21.78 -11.86
C ALA A 103 18.80 20.81 -10.83
N GLU A 104 18.05 19.75 -10.55
CA GLU A 104 18.40 18.67 -9.64
C GLU A 104 18.44 17.32 -10.38
N GLU A 105 19.30 16.42 -9.91
CA GLU A 105 19.46 15.08 -10.48
C GLU A 105 18.28 14.21 -10.05
N ARG A 106 17.48 13.74 -11.02
CA ARG A 106 16.42 12.75 -10.78
C ARG A 106 16.95 11.34 -11.04
N ASP A 107 17.52 11.17 -12.23
CA ASP A 107 18.18 9.95 -12.67
C ASP A 107 19.56 10.34 -13.21
N THR A 108 20.61 9.57 -12.89
CA THR A 108 21.98 9.94 -13.28
C THR A 108 22.13 10.13 -14.79
N PRO A 109 22.37 11.36 -15.28
CA PRO A 109 22.43 11.63 -16.70
C PRO A 109 23.74 11.08 -17.28
N LYS A 110 23.65 10.28 -18.34
CA LYS A 110 24.79 9.65 -19.00
C LYS A 110 24.63 9.70 -20.52
N LEU A 111 25.75 9.88 -21.19
CA LEU A 111 25.90 9.71 -22.64
C LEU A 111 27.11 8.84 -22.94
N TYR A 112 27.13 8.25 -24.14
CA TYR A 112 28.24 7.45 -24.63
C TYR A 112 28.88 8.12 -25.83
N CYS A 113 30.17 8.46 -25.73
CA CYS A 113 30.93 9.02 -26.85
C CYS A 113 31.50 7.87 -27.70
N GLY A 114 31.09 7.80 -28.96
CA GLY A 114 31.56 6.78 -29.93
C GLY A 114 32.86 7.17 -30.62
N ALA A 115 33.54 6.18 -31.21
CA ALA A 115 34.80 6.37 -31.96
C ALA A 115 34.70 7.40 -33.10
N ASP A 116 33.50 7.58 -33.66
CA ASP A 116 33.24 8.56 -34.71
C ASP A 116 33.10 10.02 -34.23
N GLY A 117 33.10 10.24 -32.91
CA GLY A 117 32.89 11.57 -32.33
C GLY A 117 31.41 11.92 -32.14
N ASP A 118 30.52 10.94 -32.24
CA ASP A 118 29.09 11.10 -32.03
C ASP A 118 28.65 10.70 -30.61
N TRP A 119 27.69 11.46 -30.07
CA TRP A 119 27.00 11.10 -28.84
C TRP A 119 25.91 10.07 -29.09
N LEU A 120 25.93 8.99 -28.31
CA LEU A 120 24.98 7.89 -28.36
C LEU A 120 24.17 7.80 -27.06
N VAL A 121 23.09 7.01 -27.12
CA VAL A 121 22.16 6.60 -26.05
C VAL A 121 22.11 7.53 -24.81
N PRO A 122 21.17 8.49 -24.76
CA PRO A 122 20.92 9.27 -23.55
C PRO A 122 20.23 8.41 -22.48
N LEU A 123 20.84 8.34 -21.30
CA LEU A 123 20.27 7.74 -20.10
C LEU A 123 20.14 8.80 -19.01
N GLY A 124 19.11 8.67 -18.17
CA GLY A 124 18.86 9.60 -17.07
C GLY A 124 18.55 11.03 -17.50
N ARG A 125 18.27 11.88 -16.50
CA ARG A 125 17.90 13.28 -16.70
C ARG A 125 18.01 14.09 -15.42
N CYS A 126 18.22 15.39 -15.60
CA CYS A 126 17.96 16.36 -14.56
C CYS A 126 16.54 16.94 -14.72
N ILE A 127 16.03 17.53 -13.64
CA ILE A 127 14.76 18.24 -13.62
C ILE A 127 14.93 19.63 -13.05
N CYS A 128 14.15 20.61 -13.51
CA CYS A 128 14.24 21.95 -12.92
C CYS A 128 13.73 21.94 -11.48
N SER A 129 14.47 22.59 -10.60
CA SER A 129 14.14 22.69 -9.18
C SER A 129 12.85 23.47 -8.93
N VAL A 130 12.39 23.47 -7.69
CA VAL A 130 11.22 24.24 -7.23
C VAL A 130 11.38 25.72 -7.60
N GLY A 131 10.33 26.34 -8.16
CA GLY A 131 10.39 27.73 -8.63
C GLY A 131 11.05 27.95 -10.00
N TYR A 132 11.55 26.91 -10.68
CA TYR A 132 12.18 27.04 -12.00
C TYR A 132 11.51 26.15 -13.06
N GLU A 133 11.34 26.67 -14.28
CA GLU A 133 10.81 25.95 -15.44
C GLU A 133 11.85 25.73 -16.54
N GLU A 134 11.66 24.68 -17.33
CA GLU A 134 12.52 24.36 -18.47
C GLU A 134 12.19 25.28 -19.66
N LEU A 135 13.19 26.03 -20.10
CA LEU A 135 13.17 26.83 -21.33
C LEU A 135 14.49 26.59 -22.08
N ASP A 136 14.40 26.14 -23.33
CA ASP A 136 15.55 25.95 -24.23
C ASP A 136 16.75 25.17 -23.63
N GLY A 137 16.45 24.11 -22.85
CA GLY A 137 17.48 23.26 -22.23
C GLY A 137 18.17 23.89 -21.01
N SER A 138 17.63 24.98 -20.47
CA SER A 138 18.04 25.62 -19.21
C SER A 138 16.85 25.77 -18.26
N CYS A 139 17.13 25.99 -16.98
CA CYS A 139 16.09 26.23 -15.97
C CYS A 139 16.00 27.71 -15.63
N HIS A 140 14.84 28.31 -15.91
CA HIS A 140 14.56 29.73 -15.70
C HIS A 140 13.61 29.93 -14.52
N ALA A 141 13.83 30.98 -13.74
CA ALA A 141 13.00 31.31 -12.60
C ALA A 141 11.56 31.63 -13.05
N CYS A 142 10.56 31.16 -12.30
CA CYS A 142 9.18 31.57 -12.52
C CYS A 142 9.06 33.09 -12.39
N ARG A 143 8.47 33.73 -13.41
CA ARG A 143 8.20 35.17 -13.42
C ARG A 143 7.19 35.59 -12.32
N PRO A 144 7.15 36.87 -11.92
CA PRO A 144 6.17 37.35 -10.95
C PRO A 144 4.72 37.02 -11.34
N GLY A 145 3.90 36.65 -10.35
CA GLY A 145 2.55 36.11 -10.55
C GLY A 145 2.48 34.63 -10.95
N PHE A 146 3.62 33.97 -11.15
CA PHE A 146 3.74 32.54 -11.43
C PHE A 146 4.57 31.84 -10.37
N TYR A 147 4.30 30.56 -10.16
CA TYR A 147 4.96 29.73 -9.15
C TYR A 147 5.16 28.29 -9.66
N LYS A 148 6.03 27.56 -8.97
CA LYS A 148 6.18 26.12 -9.16
C LYS A 148 6.53 25.45 -7.84
N ALA A 149 5.54 24.75 -7.28
CA ALA A 149 5.63 24.14 -5.95
C ALA A 149 6.49 22.88 -5.87
N PHE A 150 6.70 22.19 -7.00
CA PHE A 150 7.43 20.93 -7.02
C PHE A 150 8.50 20.95 -8.11
N ALA A 151 9.61 20.24 -7.84
CA ALA A 151 10.62 20.02 -8.85
C ALA A 151 10.09 19.14 -10.00
N GLY A 152 10.59 19.36 -11.19
CA GLY A 152 10.07 18.75 -12.41
C GLY A 152 10.19 19.67 -13.62
N ASN A 153 9.80 19.17 -14.78
CA ASN A 153 9.92 19.88 -16.06
C ASN A 153 8.59 20.48 -16.51
N VAL A 154 7.65 20.62 -15.58
CA VAL A 154 6.40 21.34 -15.81
C VAL A 154 6.66 22.84 -15.83
N LYS A 155 5.93 23.55 -16.70
CA LYS A 155 5.97 25.00 -16.77
C LYS A 155 5.43 25.62 -15.48
N CYS A 156 5.89 26.83 -15.18
CA CYS A 156 5.38 27.62 -14.07
C CYS A 156 3.88 27.87 -14.26
N SER A 157 3.13 27.73 -13.17
CA SER A 157 1.68 27.94 -13.17
C SER A 157 1.35 29.33 -12.63
N LYS A 158 0.25 29.94 -13.10
CA LYS A 158 -0.24 31.19 -12.52
C LYS A 158 -0.68 30.94 -11.07
N CYS A 159 -0.47 31.91 -10.18
CA CYS A 159 -0.94 31.79 -8.80
C CYS A 159 -2.43 31.42 -8.73
N PRO A 160 -2.82 30.48 -7.85
CA PRO A 160 -4.20 30.12 -7.61
C PRO A 160 -5.04 31.33 -7.15
N PRO A 161 -6.38 31.28 -7.29
CA PRO A 161 -7.27 32.31 -6.77
C PRO A 161 -7.00 32.68 -5.31
N HIS A 162 -7.17 33.97 -4.99
CA HIS A 162 -6.91 34.55 -3.67
C HIS A 162 -5.48 34.40 -3.16
N SER A 163 -4.52 34.30 -4.09
CA SER A 163 -3.10 34.25 -3.79
C SER A 163 -2.28 34.99 -4.83
N SER A 164 -1.15 35.55 -4.41
CA SER A 164 -0.25 36.33 -5.28
C SER A 164 1.22 36.17 -4.89
N THR A 165 2.10 36.49 -5.82
CA THR A 165 3.55 36.63 -5.56
C THR A 165 4.12 37.71 -6.48
N TYR A 166 5.05 38.49 -5.94
CA TYR A 166 5.78 39.54 -6.67
C TYR A 166 7.26 39.17 -6.89
N VAL A 167 7.70 38.03 -6.36
CA VAL A 167 9.11 37.60 -6.38
C VAL A 167 9.29 36.49 -7.41
N GLU A 168 10.43 36.51 -8.10
CA GLU A 168 10.82 35.43 -9.01
C GLU A 168 11.16 34.13 -8.25
N ALA A 169 11.13 33.01 -8.97
CA ALA A 169 11.43 31.68 -8.41
C ALA A 169 10.55 31.26 -7.23
N THR A 170 9.31 31.74 -7.18
CA THR A 170 8.39 31.43 -6.08
C THR A 170 7.93 29.97 -6.13
N SER A 171 8.01 29.29 -4.98
CA SER A 171 7.51 27.92 -4.79
C SER A 171 6.05 27.87 -4.35
N VAL A 172 5.57 28.88 -3.61
CA VAL A 172 4.22 28.94 -3.06
C VAL A 172 3.72 30.39 -3.10
N CYS A 173 2.55 30.62 -3.69
CA CYS A 173 1.95 31.96 -3.69
C CYS A 173 1.37 32.30 -2.31
N GLN A 174 1.61 33.53 -1.85
CA GLN A 174 1.11 34.01 -0.57
C GLN A 174 -0.39 34.29 -0.65
N CYS A 175 -1.16 33.88 0.37
CA CYS A 175 -2.59 34.16 0.42
C CYS A 175 -2.88 35.65 0.63
N GLU A 176 -3.95 36.13 0.00
CA GLU A 176 -4.48 37.47 0.22
C GLU A 176 -5.06 37.61 1.64
N LYS A 177 -5.20 38.86 2.11
CA LYS A 177 -5.73 39.14 3.46
C LYS A 177 -7.15 38.57 3.61
N GLY A 178 -7.36 37.76 4.66
CA GLY A 178 -8.65 37.10 4.93
C GLY A 178 -8.84 35.75 4.25
N TYR A 179 -7.83 35.29 3.49
CA TYR A 179 -7.79 33.96 2.89
C TYR A 179 -6.58 33.18 3.40
N PHE A 180 -6.73 31.85 3.45
CA PHE A 180 -5.80 30.95 4.12
C PHE A 180 -5.73 29.60 3.41
N ARG A 181 -4.68 28.84 3.71
CA ARG A 181 -4.56 27.41 3.38
C ARG A 181 -4.33 26.64 4.68
N ALA A 182 -5.00 25.51 4.83
CA ALA A 182 -4.75 24.59 5.94
C ALA A 182 -3.42 23.85 5.71
N GLU A 183 -2.83 23.31 6.78
CA GLU A 183 -1.53 22.60 6.74
C GLU A 183 -1.53 21.41 5.75
N LYS A 184 -2.67 20.74 5.60
CA LYS A 184 -2.83 19.59 4.69
C LYS A 184 -3.16 20.00 3.25
N ASP A 185 -3.39 21.28 2.98
CA ASP A 185 -3.75 21.74 1.63
C ASP A 185 -2.49 21.83 0.75
N PRO A 186 -2.53 21.35 -0.51
CA PRO A 186 -1.39 21.49 -1.39
C PRO A 186 -1.20 22.96 -1.82
N PRO A 187 0.04 23.40 -2.11
CA PRO A 187 0.30 24.76 -2.61
C PRO A 187 -0.45 25.12 -3.90
N THR A 188 -0.90 24.10 -4.64
CA THR A 188 -1.66 24.26 -5.88
C THR A 188 -3.12 24.61 -5.66
N MET A 189 -3.64 24.44 -4.44
CA MET A 189 -5.00 24.80 -4.08
C MET A 189 -5.16 26.31 -3.92
N ALA A 190 -6.33 26.84 -4.26
CA ALA A 190 -6.71 28.23 -3.99
C ALA A 190 -6.69 28.52 -2.49
N CYS A 191 -6.39 29.77 -2.10
CA CYS A 191 -6.61 30.17 -0.73
C CYS A 191 -8.13 30.30 -0.49
N THR A 192 -8.57 29.87 0.67
CA THR A 192 -9.99 29.75 1.06
C THR A 192 -10.25 30.56 2.32
N ARG A 193 -11.51 30.80 2.67
CA ARG A 193 -11.87 31.62 3.84
C ARG A 193 -12.83 30.86 4.77
N PRO A 194 -13.02 31.31 6.03
CA PRO A 194 -14.07 30.76 6.89
C PRO A 194 -15.46 30.91 6.24
N PRO A 195 -16.41 29.99 6.48
CA PRO A 195 -17.74 30.04 5.89
C PRO A 195 -18.59 31.15 6.53
N SER A 196 -19.68 31.53 5.86
CA SER A 196 -20.73 32.36 6.47
C SER A 196 -21.56 31.57 7.49
N ALA A 197 -22.46 32.23 8.22
CA ALA A 197 -23.40 31.54 9.11
C ALA A 197 -24.30 30.53 8.34
N PRO A 198 -24.73 29.43 8.99
CA PRO A 198 -25.81 28.56 8.51
C PRO A 198 -27.11 29.33 8.24
N ARG A 199 -28.03 28.74 7.49
CA ARG A 199 -29.30 29.41 7.11
C ARG A 199 -30.49 28.55 7.48
N ASN A 200 -31.68 29.16 7.58
CA ASN A 200 -32.96 28.46 7.76
C ASN A 200 -32.93 27.46 8.93
N VAL A 201 -32.49 27.92 10.10
CA VAL A 201 -32.55 27.10 11.31
C VAL A 201 -34.02 26.94 11.70
N ILE A 202 -34.46 25.70 11.82
CA ILE A 202 -35.80 25.32 12.25
C ILE A 202 -35.70 24.33 13.41
N PHE A 203 -36.76 24.23 14.20
CA PHE A 203 -36.84 23.27 15.29
C PHE A 203 -38.17 22.53 15.28
N ASN A 204 -38.16 21.30 15.78
CA ASN A 204 -39.35 20.49 16.00
C ASN A 204 -39.24 19.79 17.36
N ILE A 205 -40.29 19.90 18.19
CA ILE A 205 -40.35 19.28 19.52
C ILE A 205 -41.29 18.08 19.44
N ASN A 206 -40.78 16.91 19.82
CA ASN A 206 -41.55 15.68 19.97
C ASN A 206 -41.36 15.11 21.37
N GLU A 207 -42.36 15.26 22.24
CA GLU A 207 -42.42 14.77 23.63
C GLU A 207 -41.21 15.20 24.50
N THR A 208 -40.05 14.55 24.34
CA THR A 208 -38.80 14.79 25.10
C THR A 208 -37.59 15.09 24.21
N ALA A 209 -37.82 15.22 22.89
CA ALA A 209 -36.79 15.41 21.89
C ALA A 209 -37.00 16.68 21.07
N LEU A 210 -36.01 17.57 21.10
CA LEU A 210 -35.93 18.77 20.29
C LEU A 210 -35.01 18.48 19.10
N MET A 211 -35.58 18.36 17.91
CA MET A 211 -34.83 18.26 16.67
C MET A 211 -34.51 19.66 16.16
N LEU A 212 -33.22 19.97 15.99
CA LEU A 212 -32.75 21.15 15.28
C LEU A 212 -32.30 20.75 13.89
N GLU A 213 -32.74 21.49 12.89
CA GLU A 213 -32.33 21.31 11.49
C GLU A 213 -32.00 22.66 10.87
N TRP A 214 -30.99 22.70 10.01
CA TRP A 214 -30.56 23.91 9.32
C TRP A 214 -30.13 23.59 7.89
N SER A 215 -29.94 24.65 7.11
CA SER A 215 -29.37 24.57 5.77
C SER A 215 -27.93 25.11 5.73
N PRO A 216 -27.10 24.64 4.79
CA PRO A 216 -25.71 25.08 4.68
C PRO A 216 -25.57 26.61 4.45
N PRO A 217 -24.42 27.18 4.85
CA PRO A 217 -24.07 28.58 4.60
C PRO A 217 -24.24 28.98 3.13
N SER A 218 -24.59 30.24 2.86
CA SER A 218 -24.62 30.78 1.50
C SER A 218 -23.23 30.84 0.87
N ASP A 219 -22.20 31.08 1.71
CA ASP A 219 -20.80 31.01 1.30
C ASP A 219 -20.07 30.00 2.18
N THR A 220 -19.58 28.93 1.57
CA THR A 220 -18.80 27.89 2.25
C THR A 220 -17.32 28.26 2.39
N GLY A 221 -16.91 29.42 1.87
CA GLY A 221 -15.54 29.86 1.80
C GLY A 221 -14.71 29.11 0.76
N GLY A 222 -15.37 28.43 -0.19
CA GLY A 222 -14.76 27.66 -1.26
C GLY A 222 -14.33 26.24 -0.88
N ARG A 223 -14.74 25.75 0.30
CA ARG A 223 -14.42 24.40 0.78
C ARG A 223 -15.66 23.51 0.90
N LYS A 224 -15.41 22.21 1.06
CA LYS A 224 -16.43 21.15 1.24
C LYS A 224 -16.28 20.41 2.58
N ASP A 225 -15.22 20.68 3.34
CA ASP A 225 -14.93 20.13 4.66
C ASP A 225 -15.68 20.90 5.76
N LEU A 226 -16.96 21.20 5.52
CA LEU A 226 -17.78 21.94 6.48
C LEU A 226 -18.13 21.04 7.66
N THR A 227 -17.99 21.60 8.84
CA THR A 227 -18.46 21.04 10.10
C THR A 227 -19.28 22.06 10.86
N TYR A 228 -20.23 21.59 11.65
CA TYR A 228 -21.10 22.42 12.46
C TYR A 228 -20.86 22.17 13.94
N SER A 229 -21.07 23.21 14.72
CA SER A 229 -21.06 23.16 16.17
C SER A 229 -22.30 23.88 16.71
N VAL A 230 -22.93 23.29 17.72
CA VAL A 230 -24.14 23.80 18.35
C VAL A 230 -23.81 24.15 19.80
N ILE A 231 -23.96 25.42 20.13
CA ILE A 231 -23.74 25.98 21.46
C ILE A 231 -25.11 26.24 22.08
N CYS A 232 -25.37 25.66 23.25
CA CYS A 232 -26.62 25.89 23.97
C CYS A 232 -26.42 26.95 25.05
N LYS A 233 -27.37 27.88 25.12
CA LYS A 233 -27.48 28.89 26.17
C LYS A 233 -28.86 28.83 26.80
N LYS A 234 -28.93 28.88 28.13
CA LYS A 234 -30.16 29.05 28.90
C LYS A 234 -30.35 30.53 29.19
N CYS A 235 -31.40 31.12 28.65
CA CYS A 235 -31.69 32.55 28.82
C CYS A 235 -32.89 32.73 29.76
N GLY A 236 -32.81 33.73 30.64
CA GLY A 236 -33.95 34.17 31.44
C GLY A 236 -34.97 34.98 30.61
N SER A 237 -35.94 35.58 31.29
CA SER A 237 -36.89 36.52 30.66
C SER A 237 -36.20 37.75 30.06
N ASP A 238 -35.01 38.09 30.56
CA ASP A 238 -34.13 39.13 30.00
C ASP A 238 -33.07 38.50 29.08
N ALA A 239 -33.08 38.87 27.80
CA ALA A 239 -32.20 38.33 26.75
C ALA A 239 -30.69 38.60 26.97
N SER A 240 -30.32 39.43 27.94
CA SER A 240 -28.92 39.76 28.28
C SER A 240 -28.28 38.87 29.35
N GLN A 241 -29.05 37.98 30.00
CA GLN A 241 -28.55 37.02 30.99
C GLN A 241 -28.74 35.59 30.46
N CYS A 242 -27.85 35.19 29.55
CA CYS A 242 -27.80 33.84 28.99
C CYS A 242 -26.54 33.11 29.47
N GLU A 243 -26.73 32.00 30.18
CA GLU A 243 -25.63 31.14 30.64
C GLU A 243 -25.46 29.94 29.71
N ILE A 244 -24.24 29.44 29.54
CA ILE A 244 -24.00 28.22 28.75
C ILE A 244 -24.71 27.05 29.43
N CYS A 245 -25.43 26.24 28.66
CA CYS A 245 -26.10 25.05 29.18
C CYS A 245 -25.06 24.09 29.79
N GLY A 246 -25.23 23.73 31.06
CA GLY A 246 -24.40 22.74 31.74
C GLY A 246 -24.63 21.31 31.22
N GLY A 247 -23.96 20.33 31.82
CA GLY A 247 -24.00 18.90 31.42
C GLY A 247 -25.34 18.18 31.56
N GLY A 248 -26.45 18.90 31.77
CA GLY A 248 -27.79 18.32 31.85
C GLY A 248 -28.45 18.07 30.49
N ILE A 249 -27.95 18.69 29.41
CA ILE A 249 -28.54 18.59 28.06
C ILE A 249 -27.71 17.68 27.18
N ARG A 250 -28.37 16.77 26.47
CA ARG A 250 -27.73 15.76 25.63
C ARG A 250 -27.96 16.02 24.15
N PHE A 251 -26.89 15.90 23.36
CA PHE A 251 -26.93 16.05 21.90
C PHE A 251 -26.65 14.72 21.22
N ILE A 252 -27.53 14.29 20.31
CA ILE A 252 -27.32 13.12 19.45
C ILE A 252 -27.18 13.60 18.00
N PRO A 253 -26.07 13.28 17.30
CA PRO A 253 -24.97 12.41 17.72
C PRO A 253 -23.93 13.08 18.65
N ARG A 254 -23.64 14.38 18.46
CA ARG A 254 -22.75 15.21 19.29
C ARG A 254 -22.99 16.69 19.01
N HIS A 255 -22.54 17.59 19.88
CA HIS A 255 -22.75 19.04 19.71
C HIS A 255 -21.66 19.73 18.86
N THR A 256 -20.51 19.10 18.60
CA THR A 256 -19.41 19.66 17.80
C THR A 256 -18.96 18.70 16.70
N GLY A 257 -18.38 19.23 15.62
CA GLY A 257 -17.88 18.40 14.53
C GLY A 257 -18.99 17.61 13.83
N LEU A 258 -20.18 18.20 13.75
CA LEU A 258 -21.33 17.67 13.02
C LEU A 258 -21.11 17.85 11.52
N ILE A 259 -21.30 16.81 10.74
CA ILE A 259 -21.21 16.88 9.26
C ILE A 259 -22.61 17.08 8.67
N ASN A 260 -23.61 16.47 9.31
CA ASN A 260 -25.01 16.62 8.94
C ASN A 260 -25.58 17.93 9.51
N SER A 261 -26.58 18.48 8.83
CA SER A 261 -27.22 19.73 9.20
C SER A 261 -28.41 19.54 10.15
N SER A 262 -28.29 18.58 11.07
CA SER A 262 -29.33 18.23 12.04
C SER A 262 -28.73 17.71 13.34
N VAL A 263 -29.31 18.05 14.47
CA VAL A 263 -28.98 17.46 15.78
C VAL A 263 -30.23 17.28 16.62
N THR A 264 -30.30 16.19 17.39
CA THR A 264 -31.34 15.96 18.37
C THR A 264 -30.86 16.38 19.75
N VAL A 265 -31.62 17.23 20.43
CA VAL A 265 -31.38 17.70 21.79
C VAL A 265 -32.37 17.02 22.73
N LEU A 266 -31.86 16.42 23.80
CA LEU A 266 -32.61 15.64 24.78
C LEU A 266 -32.30 16.14 26.19
N ASP A 267 -33.11 15.70 27.15
CA ASP A 267 -32.91 15.97 28.58
C ASP A 267 -32.97 17.49 28.93
N PHE A 268 -33.68 18.29 28.11
CA PHE A 268 -33.93 19.71 28.38
C PHE A 268 -35.03 19.89 29.44
N VAL A 269 -34.83 20.85 30.34
CA VAL A 269 -35.80 21.18 31.41
C VAL A 269 -37.00 21.93 30.81
N SER A 270 -38.22 21.56 31.20
CA SER A 270 -39.46 22.26 30.81
C SER A 270 -39.54 23.69 31.39
N HIS A 271 -40.33 24.56 30.76
CA HIS A 271 -40.52 25.98 31.07
C HIS A 271 -39.23 26.82 31.11
N VAL A 272 -38.27 26.48 30.25
CA VAL A 272 -37.01 27.21 30.10
C VAL A 272 -36.82 27.64 28.66
N ASN A 273 -36.31 28.86 28.47
CA ASN A 273 -35.96 29.39 27.16
C ASN A 273 -34.52 29.00 26.83
N TYR A 274 -34.34 28.08 25.89
CA TYR A 274 -33.04 27.69 25.37
C TYR A 274 -32.74 28.40 24.06
N THR A 275 -31.59 29.04 23.95
CA THR A 275 -31.06 29.60 22.72
C THR A 275 -29.93 28.72 22.20
N PHE A 276 -30.08 28.20 20.99
CA PHE A 276 -29.06 27.40 20.32
C PHE A 276 -28.37 28.24 19.26
N GLU A 277 -27.05 28.41 19.37
CA GLU A 277 -26.20 29.06 18.37
C GLU A 277 -25.53 27.98 17.52
N ILE A 278 -25.81 27.97 16.23
CA ILE A 278 -25.23 27.04 15.27
C ILE A 278 -24.13 27.76 14.50
N GLU A 279 -22.90 27.31 14.68
CA GLU A 279 -21.71 27.77 13.97
C GLU A 279 -21.37 26.83 12.81
N ALA A 280 -20.95 27.40 11.69
CA ALA A 280 -20.31 26.65 10.61
C ALA A 280 -18.79 26.92 10.65
N THR A 281 -18.00 25.85 10.54
CA THR A 281 -16.55 25.91 10.47
C THR A 281 -16.05 25.05 9.30
N ASN A 282 -14.85 25.36 8.82
CA ASN A 282 -14.12 24.59 7.81
C ASN A 282 -12.64 24.52 8.20
N GLY A 283 -11.83 23.82 7.40
CA GLY A 283 -10.41 23.58 7.70
C GLY A 283 -9.52 24.84 7.87
N VAL A 284 -10.01 26.03 7.51
CA VAL A 284 -9.28 27.30 7.68
C VAL A 284 -9.88 28.23 8.74
N SER A 285 -10.98 27.82 9.38
CA SER A 285 -11.69 28.68 10.34
C SER A 285 -10.87 29.03 11.58
N GLU A 286 -10.00 28.12 12.02
CA GLU A 286 -9.09 28.33 13.17
C GLU A 286 -7.90 29.26 12.85
N LEU A 287 -7.62 29.52 11.56
CA LEU A 287 -6.55 30.42 11.12
C LEU A 287 -6.99 31.89 11.07
N SER A 288 -8.31 32.13 11.14
CA SER A 288 -8.87 33.46 11.12
C SER A 288 -9.02 34.02 12.53
N PHE A 289 -8.59 35.27 12.73
CA PHE A 289 -8.83 36.01 13.96
C PHE A 289 -10.23 36.66 14.02
N SER A 290 -11.03 36.54 12.95
CA SER A 290 -12.41 37.03 12.94
C SER A 290 -13.32 36.14 13.79
N PRO A 291 -14.28 36.70 14.54
CA PRO A 291 -15.25 35.90 15.27
C PRO A 291 -16.02 34.97 14.33
N LYS A 292 -16.29 33.74 14.79
CA LYS A 292 -17.06 32.74 14.04
C LYS A 292 -18.48 33.24 13.84
N GLN A 293 -18.99 33.12 12.63
CA GLN A 293 -20.36 33.50 12.32
C GLN A 293 -21.32 32.38 12.74
N PHE A 294 -22.40 32.73 13.42
CA PHE A 294 -23.42 31.80 13.88
C PHE A 294 -24.82 32.28 13.53
N THR A 295 -25.78 31.35 13.55
CA THR A 295 -27.22 31.67 13.57
C THR A 295 -27.82 31.11 14.84
N ALA A 296 -28.65 31.90 15.51
CA ALA A 296 -29.26 31.53 16.78
C ALA A 296 -30.76 31.25 16.61
N ILE A 297 -31.29 30.31 17.39
CA ILE A 297 -32.73 30.05 17.52
C ILE A 297 -33.10 29.86 18.98
N THR A 298 -34.19 30.50 19.42
CA THR A 298 -34.70 30.39 20.79
C THR A 298 -35.93 29.48 20.82
N VAL A 299 -35.94 28.53 21.75
CA VAL A 299 -36.93 27.48 21.91
C VAL A 299 -37.48 27.51 23.33
N THR A 300 -38.80 27.51 23.48
CA THR A 300 -39.53 27.47 24.76
C THR A 300 -40.17 26.09 24.95
N THR A 301 -39.85 25.41 26.05
CA THR A 301 -40.19 23.99 26.24
C THR A 301 -41.40 23.81 27.17
N ASP A 302 -42.63 23.89 26.67
CA ASP A 302 -43.85 23.81 27.49
C ASP A 302 -44.50 22.41 27.49
N GLN A 303 -43.97 21.42 28.24
CA GLN A 303 -44.66 20.14 28.53
C GLN A 303 -44.24 19.55 29.92
N ASP A 304 -45.24 19.25 30.78
CA ASP A 304 -45.18 18.64 32.14
C ASP A 304 -44.59 17.20 32.15
N ALA A 305 -43.96 16.57 33.17
CA ALA A 305 -44.02 16.66 34.64
C ALA A 305 -42.73 16.07 35.33
N PRO A 306 -42.38 16.50 36.57
CA PRO A 306 -41.25 15.96 37.36
C PRO A 306 -41.42 14.50 37.83
N SER A 307 -40.32 13.83 38.22
CA SER A 307 -40.33 12.43 38.69
C SER A 307 -41.02 12.29 40.06
N LEU A 308 -42.14 11.54 40.12
CA LEU A 308 -42.95 11.34 41.34
C LEU A 308 -42.64 10.05 42.11
N ILE A 309 -41.74 9.19 41.62
CA ILE A 309 -41.43 7.90 42.27
C ILE A 309 -40.53 8.14 43.49
N GLY A 310 -41.02 7.74 44.67
CA GLY A 310 -40.32 7.83 45.96
C GLY A 310 -39.24 6.75 46.17
N MET A 311 -39.16 6.18 47.38
CA MET A 311 -38.17 5.14 47.70
C MET A 311 -38.46 3.80 47.00
N VAL A 312 -37.46 3.25 46.32
CA VAL A 312 -37.47 1.89 45.78
C VAL A 312 -36.83 0.95 46.79
N ARG A 313 -37.49 -0.18 47.08
CA ARG A 313 -37.04 -1.22 48.01
C ARG A 313 -36.56 -2.46 47.25
N LYS A 314 -35.53 -3.10 47.79
CA LYS A 314 -35.09 -4.44 47.38
C LYS A 314 -35.83 -5.47 48.25
N ASP A 315 -36.74 -6.23 47.66
CA ASP A 315 -37.53 -7.23 48.38
C ASP A 315 -36.67 -8.45 48.72
N TRP A 316 -35.97 -8.97 47.71
CA TRP A 316 -34.99 -10.04 47.86
C TRP A 316 -34.01 -10.03 46.68
N ALA A 317 -32.87 -10.70 46.83
CA ALA A 317 -31.89 -10.89 45.77
C ALA A 317 -31.35 -12.31 45.81
N SER A 318 -31.35 -12.99 44.66
CA SER A 318 -30.67 -14.28 44.47
C SER A 318 -29.29 -14.06 43.81
N GLN A 319 -28.61 -15.15 43.48
CA GLN A 319 -27.36 -15.14 42.73
C GLN A 319 -27.49 -14.56 41.31
N ASN A 320 -28.70 -14.51 40.74
CA ASN A 320 -28.90 -14.08 39.35
C ASN A 320 -30.15 -13.22 39.12
N SER A 321 -30.81 -12.81 40.20
CA SER A 321 -32.03 -12.01 40.09
C SER A 321 -32.23 -11.10 41.30
N ILE A 322 -32.91 -9.98 41.07
CA ILE A 322 -33.26 -9.01 42.11
C ILE A 322 -34.74 -8.67 41.96
N ALA A 323 -35.48 -8.77 43.05
CA ALA A 323 -36.87 -8.30 43.14
C ALA A 323 -36.93 -6.92 43.77
N LEU A 324 -37.65 -6.01 43.12
CA LEU A 324 -37.80 -4.62 43.50
C LEU A 324 -39.29 -4.28 43.66
N SER A 325 -39.61 -3.47 44.67
CA SER A 325 -40.92 -2.87 44.84
C SER A 325 -40.78 -1.37 45.12
N TRP A 326 -41.78 -0.58 44.71
CA TRP A 326 -41.84 0.84 45.00
C TRP A 326 -43.26 1.25 45.37
N GLN A 327 -43.40 2.42 45.98
CA GLN A 327 -44.72 2.98 46.24
C GLN A 327 -45.28 3.56 44.94
N GLU A 328 -46.53 3.22 44.62
CA GLU A 328 -47.27 3.84 43.53
C GLU A 328 -47.46 5.34 43.82
N PRO A 329 -47.00 6.24 42.93
CA PRO A 329 -47.12 7.67 43.16
C PRO A 329 -48.58 8.13 43.02
N ASP A 330 -49.05 8.98 43.94
CA ASP A 330 -50.36 9.63 43.81
C ASP A 330 -50.35 10.54 42.58
N PHE A 331 -51.03 10.10 41.52
CA PHE A 331 -51.09 10.82 40.25
C PHE A 331 -52.43 11.57 40.12
N PRO A 332 -52.47 12.91 40.28
CA PRO A 332 -53.73 13.66 40.29
C PRO A 332 -54.43 13.75 38.92
N HIS A 333 -53.79 13.37 37.81
CA HIS A 333 -54.28 13.63 36.45
C HIS A 333 -54.26 12.44 35.46
N GLY A 334 -54.33 11.19 35.92
CA GLY A 334 -54.49 10.06 34.99
C GLY A 334 -54.11 8.69 35.56
N ALA A 335 -54.60 7.63 34.90
CA ALA A 335 -54.27 6.26 35.23
C ALA A 335 -52.85 5.88 34.77
N ILE A 336 -52.10 5.22 35.65
CA ILE A 336 -50.78 4.67 35.34
C ILE A 336 -50.94 3.48 34.40
N LEU A 337 -50.22 3.48 33.27
CA LEU A 337 -50.30 2.42 32.27
C LEU A 337 -49.31 1.29 32.58
N ASP A 338 -48.05 1.65 32.78
CA ASP A 338 -46.97 0.77 33.24
C ASP A 338 -45.78 1.58 33.77
N TYR A 339 -44.82 0.86 34.34
CA TYR A 339 -43.55 1.34 34.84
C TYR A 339 -42.42 0.80 33.97
N GLU A 340 -41.43 1.64 33.70
CA GLU A 340 -40.22 1.24 32.98
C GLU A 340 -39.01 1.31 33.92
N ILE A 341 -38.27 0.20 34.00
CA ILE A 341 -37.14 0.00 34.88
C ILE A 341 -35.89 -0.15 34.02
N LYS A 342 -34.98 0.80 34.13
CA LYS A 342 -33.66 0.81 33.47
C LYS A 342 -32.60 0.38 34.47
N TYR A 343 -31.74 -0.56 34.08
CA TYR A 343 -30.67 -1.05 34.95
C TYR A 343 -29.36 -1.35 34.20
N TYR A 344 -28.23 -1.18 34.89
CA TYR A 344 -26.90 -1.43 34.34
C TYR A 344 -25.89 -1.82 35.43
N GLU A 345 -24.84 -2.54 35.04
CA GLU A 345 -23.77 -3.01 35.93
C GLU A 345 -22.87 -1.86 36.37
N LYS A 346 -22.59 -1.78 37.68
CA LYS A 346 -21.69 -0.79 38.26
C LYS A 346 -20.25 -1.32 38.22
N VAL A 347 -19.50 -0.93 37.19
CA VAL A 347 -18.10 -1.34 37.01
C VAL A 347 -17.18 -0.45 37.85
N TYR A 348 -16.46 -1.06 38.81
CA TYR A 348 -15.30 -0.42 39.45
C TYR A 348 -14.04 -0.79 38.66
N PRO A 349 -13.29 0.19 38.08
CA PRO A 349 -12.04 -0.11 37.40
C PRO A 349 -11.02 -0.73 38.37
N ARG A 350 -10.65 -1.99 38.16
CA ARG A 350 -9.50 -2.61 38.85
C ARG A 350 -8.19 -2.26 38.14
N ILE A 351 -7.83 -0.97 38.11
CA ILE A 351 -6.54 -0.48 37.57
C ILE A 351 -5.92 0.51 38.57
N ALA A 352 -4.59 0.46 38.65
CA ALA A 352 -3.72 1.16 39.60
C ALA A 352 -4.00 2.67 39.78
N PRO A 353 -3.66 3.27 40.95
CA PRO A 353 -4.10 4.61 41.36
C PRO A 353 -3.60 5.79 40.50
N ALA A 354 -2.72 5.55 39.53
CA ALA A 354 -2.03 6.61 38.78
C ALA A 354 -2.77 7.10 37.52
N PHE A 355 -3.89 6.48 37.13
CA PHE A 355 -4.58 6.80 35.87
C PHE A 355 -6.02 7.31 36.03
N TRP A 356 -6.42 7.69 37.26
CA TRP A 356 -7.78 8.16 37.54
C TRP A 356 -8.07 9.61 37.15
N HIS A 357 -7.05 10.39 36.80
CA HIS A 357 -7.22 11.82 36.49
C HIS A 357 -7.58 12.13 35.02
N TYR A 358 -7.55 11.13 34.12
CA TYR A 358 -7.74 11.36 32.67
C TYR A 358 -8.84 10.52 32.01
N LEU A 359 -9.50 9.59 32.73
CA LEU A 359 -10.71 8.93 32.25
C LEU A 359 -11.93 9.53 32.97
N ARG A 360 -12.72 10.33 32.24
CA ARG A 360 -14.02 10.79 32.70
C ARG A 360 -14.96 9.57 32.75
N VAL A 361 -15.32 9.14 33.96
CA VAL A 361 -16.12 7.93 34.26
C VAL A 361 -17.52 7.92 33.61
N GLU A 362 -17.98 9.03 33.04
CA GLU A 362 -19.30 9.12 32.39
C GLU A 362 -19.41 8.31 31.07
N GLU A 363 -18.30 7.99 30.41
CA GLU A 363 -18.33 7.35 29.08
C GLU A 363 -18.82 5.89 29.12
N HIS A 364 -18.75 5.23 30.29
CA HIS A 364 -19.19 3.84 30.45
C HIS A 364 -20.68 3.68 30.81
N GLU A 365 -21.40 4.76 31.14
CA GLU A 365 -22.87 4.71 31.38
C GLU A 365 -23.69 4.54 30.09
N GLN A 366 -23.08 4.73 28.91
CA GLN A 366 -23.81 4.88 27.66
C GLN A 366 -23.86 3.64 26.74
N LEU A 367 -23.12 2.56 27.02
CA LEU A 367 -22.96 1.45 26.07
C LEU A 367 -23.66 0.12 26.42
N SER A 368 -24.15 -0.10 27.66
CA SER A 368 -24.81 -1.37 28.01
C SER A 368 -25.82 -1.24 29.15
N TYR A 369 -27.01 -0.68 28.87
CA TYR A 369 -28.14 -0.75 29.81
C TYR A 369 -29.21 -1.71 29.31
N SER A 370 -29.90 -2.35 30.24
CA SER A 370 -31.07 -3.19 30.01
C SER A 370 -32.31 -2.50 30.55
N SER A 371 -33.47 -2.73 29.95
CA SER A 371 -34.74 -2.16 30.40
C SER A 371 -35.87 -3.18 30.38
N THR A 372 -36.68 -3.20 31.44
CA THR A 372 -37.84 -4.08 31.61
C THR A 372 -39.06 -3.27 32.02
N ARG A 373 -40.27 -3.76 31.71
CA ARG A 373 -41.53 -3.08 32.05
C ARG A 373 -42.36 -3.91 33.02
N SER A 374 -43.11 -3.23 33.88
CA SER A 374 -44.06 -3.85 34.80
C SER A 374 -45.37 -3.06 34.86
N LYS A 375 -46.50 -3.77 34.92
CA LYS A 375 -47.83 -3.16 35.15
C LYS A 375 -48.14 -2.97 36.63
N ALA A 376 -47.36 -3.60 37.51
CA ALA A 376 -47.47 -3.49 38.95
C ALA A 376 -46.31 -2.63 39.48
N PRO A 377 -46.43 -2.04 40.68
CA PRO A 377 -45.34 -1.30 41.33
C PRO A 377 -44.26 -2.23 41.92
N SER A 378 -43.99 -3.34 41.23
CA SER A 378 -42.96 -4.33 41.56
C SER A 378 -42.46 -5.04 40.29
N VAL A 379 -41.22 -5.52 40.31
CA VAL A 379 -40.62 -6.27 39.21
C VAL A 379 -39.56 -7.25 39.72
N ILE A 380 -39.43 -8.40 39.04
CA ILE A 380 -38.33 -9.34 39.25
C ILE A 380 -37.44 -9.29 38.01
N ILE A 381 -36.18 -8.90 38.20
CA ILE A 381 -35.19 -8.80 37.13
C ILE A 381 -34.28 -10.02 37.20
N THR A 382 -34.29 -10.87 36.17
CA THR A 382 -33.55 -12.13 36.08
C THR A 382 -32.40 -12.05 35.08
N GLY A 383 -31.42 -12.95 35.18
CA GLY A 383 -30.27 -13.02 34.26
C GLY A 383 -29.14 -12.04 34.60
N LEU A 384 -29.08 -11.62 35.86
CA LEU A 384 -28.01 -10.79 36.41
C LEU A 384 -26.78 -11.65 36.74
N LYS A 385 -25.60 -11.05 36.76
CA LYS A 385 -24.37 -11.71 37.18
C LYS A 385 -24.33 -11.86 38.70
N PRO A 386 -23.82 -12.98 39.25
CA PRO A 386 -23.64 -13.15 40.70
C PRO A 386 -22.62 -12.18 41.28
N ALA A 387 -22.75 -11.88 42.58
CA ALA A 387 -21.91 -10.95 43.32
C ALA A 387 -21.61 -9.61 42.59
N THR A 388 -22.60 -9.10 41.85
CA THR A 388 -22.45 -7.91 41.01
C THR A 388 -23.42 -6.81 41.44
N LYS A 389 -22.91 -5.57 41.53
CA LYS A 389 -23.70 -4.39 41.85
C LYS A 389 -24.34 -3.80 40.60
N TYR A 390 -25.63 -3.52 40.67
CA TYR A 390 -26.42 -2.92 39.61
C TYR A 390 -27.05 -1.61 40.07
N ILE A 391 -27.14 -0.64 39.16
CA ILE A 391 -27.87 0.61 39.34
C ILE A 391 -29.22 0.50 38.66
N PHE A 392 -30.29 0.94 39.33
CA PHE A 392 -31.67 0.92 38.87
C PHE A 392 -32.27 2.33 38.84
N HIS A 393 -33.06 2.60 37.79
CA HIS A 393 -33.87 3.79 37.60
C HIS A 393 -35.27 3.40 37.17
N ILE A 394 -36.30 4.06 37.69
CA ILE A 394 -37.70 3.75 37.39
C ILE A 394 -38.41 5.02 36.94
N ARG A 395 -39.29 4.90 35.95
CA ARG A 395 -40.20 5.98 35.53
C ARG A 395 -41.60 5.46 35.27
N VAL A 396 -42.58 6.34 35.38
CA VAL A 396 -44.00 6.04 35.15
C VAL A 396 -44.38 6.41 33.73
N ARG A 397 -45.27 5.63 33.11
CA ARG A 397 -45.94 5.99 31.86
C ARG A 397 -47.42 6.22 32.07
N THR A 398 -47.92 7.35 31.59
CA THR A 398 -49.33 7.73 31.61
C THR A 398 -49.84 7.99 30.19
N ALA A 399 -51.12 8.28 30.02
CA ALA A 399 -51.68 8.69 28.73
C ALA A 399 -51.03 9.97 28.16
N ALA A 400 -50.41 10.80 29.01
CA ALA A 400 -49.71 12.02 28.62
C ALA A 400 -48.21 11.81 28.31
N GLY A 401 -47.68 10.59 28.46
CA GLY A 401 -46.28 10.27 28.21
C GLY A 401 -45.54 9.74 29.44
N TYR A 402 -44.21 9.78 29.40
CA TYR A 402 -43.32 9.29 30.46
C TYR A 402 -42.95 10.38 31.46
N SER A 403 -42.87 10.03 32.75
CA SER A 403 -42.26 10.89 33.77
C SER A 403 -40.73 10.92 33.64
N GLY A 404 -40.10 11.87 34.33
CA GLY A 404 -38.66 11.81 34.63
C GLY A 404 -38.30 10.51 35.37
N TYR A 405 -37.05 10.07 35.22
CA TYR A 405 -36.51 8.91 35.95
C TYR A 405 -36.32 9.25 37.44
N SER A 406 -36.55 8.25 38.29
CA SER A 406 -36.20 8.29 39.71
C SER A 406 -34.70 8.49 39.93
N GLN A 407 -34.34 8.84 41.17
CA GLN A 407 -32.95 8.76 41.65
C GLN A 407 -32.35 7.35 41.44
N LYS A 408 -31.02 7.28 41.43
CA LYS A 408 -30.25 6.04 41.25
C LYS A 408 -30.35 5.17 42.50
N PHE A 409 -30.80 3.92 42.34
CA PHE A 409 -30.82 2.92 43.41
C PHE A 409 -29.80 1.82 43.14
N GLU A 410 -28.97 1.50 44.12
CA GLU A 410 -27.89 0.52 43.99
C GLU A 410 -28.20 -0.75 44.76
N PHE A 411 -28.25 -1.89 44.06
CA PHE A 411 -28.52 -3.20 44.64
C PHE A 411 -27.55 -4.26 44.12
N GLU A 412 -27.29 -5.28 44.95
CA GLU A 412 -26.31 -6.34 44.71
C GLU A 412 -26.98 -7.72 44.75
N THR A 413 -26.59 -8.60 43.82
CA THR A 413 -26.99 -10.02 43.76
C THR A 413 -26.25 -10.85 44.82
N GLY A 414 -26.87 -11.92 45.34
CA GLY A 414 -26.28 -12.79 46.35
C GLY A 414 -25.01 -13.54 45.90
N ASP A 415 -24.25 -14.04 46.87
CA ASP A 415 -23.03 -14.84 46.66
C ASP A 415 -23.34 -16.35 46.72
N GLU A 416 -22.51 -17.19 46.11
CA GLU A 416 -22.68 -18.66 46.01
C GLU A 416 -22.74 -19.39 47.36
N THR A 417 -22.48 -18.68 48.46
CA THR A 417 -22.42 -19.24 49.83
C THR A 417 -23.62 -18.89 50.71
N SER A 418 -24.67 -18.27 50.18
CA SER A 418 -25.75 -17.65 50.98
C SER A 418 -27.15 -18.23 50.82
N ASP A 419 -27.29 -19.56 50.67
CA ASP A 419 -28.60 -20.27 50.78
C ASP A 419 -28.53 -21.45 51.76
N MET A 420 -27.90 -21.24 52.92
CA MET A 420 -27.93 -22.17 54.07
C MET A 420 -28.24 -21.39 55.35
N ALA A 421 -29.36 -20.67 55.36
CA ALA A 421 -29.85 -20.00 56.57
C ALA A 421 -31.38 -19.93 56.59
N ALA A 422 -32.04 -21.09 56.50
CA ALA A 422 -33.37 -21.28 57.06
C ALA A 422 -33.62 -22.78 57.32
N GLU A 423 -33.92 -23.07 58.58
CA GLU A 423 -34.51 -24.30 59.13
C GLU A 423 -33.59 -25.48 59.53
N GLN A 424 -33.45 -25.55 60.85
CA GLN A 424 -32.91 -26.58 61.71
C GLN A 424 -33.86 -27.80 61.77
N GLY A 425 -33.33 -29.03 61.70
CA GLY A 425 -34.12 -30.21 62.07
C GLY A 425 -33.41 -31.53 61.82
N GLN A 426 -32.97 -32.18 62.91
CA GLN A 426 -32.32 -33.49 62.94
C GLN A 426 -33.12 -34.61 62.21
N ILE A 427 -32.39 -35.69 61.91
CA ILE A 427 -32.82 -37.07 61.55
C ILE A 427 -32.56 -37.42 60.06
N LEU A 428 -31.29 -37.64 59.68
CA LEU A 428 -30.93 -38.62 58.64
C LEU A 428 -29.43 -39.00 58.66
N VAL A 429 -28.83 -39.14 59.84
CA VAL A 429 -27.37 -39.39 59.98
C VAL A 429 -26.97 -40.84 59.68
N ILE A 430 -27.90 -41.76 59.42
CA ILE A 430 -27.58 -43.19 59.21
C ILE A 430 -27.69 -43.62 57.73
N ALA A 431 -28.46 -42.91 56.89
CA ALA A 431 -28.63 -43.29 55.48
C ALA A 431 -27.57 -42.67 54.54
N THR A 432 -26.95 -41.55 54.91
CA THR A 432 -25.98 -40.82 54.07
C THR A 432 -24.58 -41.42 54.05
N ALA A 433 -24.20 -42.26 55.03
CA ALA A 433 -22.88 -42.87 55.08
C ALA A 433 -22.65 -43.92 53.97
N ALA A 434 -23.68 -44.68 53.60
CA ALA A 434 -23.57 -45.72 52.58
C ALA A 434 -23.54 -45.15 51.15
N VAL A 435 -24.37 -44.14 50.88
CA VAL A 435 -24.40 -43.45 49.57
C VAL A 435 -23.15 -42.57 49.41
N GLY A 436 -22.72 -41.90 50.48
CA GLY A 436 -21.51 -41.09 50.52
C GLY A 436 -20.25 -41.88 50.17
N GLY A 437 -20.08 -43.08 50.73
CA GLY A 437 -18.94 -43.95 50.44
C GLY A 437 -18.89 -44.41 48.97
N PHE A 438 -20.05 -44.74 48.39
CA PHE A 438 -20.14 -45.13 46.98
C PHE A 438 -19.90 -43.94 46.04
N THR A 439 -20.46 -42.76 46.36
CA THR A 439 -20.18 -41.53 45.60
C THR A 439 -18.74 -41.07 45.75
N LEU A 440 -18.09 -41.24 46.91
CA LEU A 440 -16.69 -40.88 47.11
C LEU A 440 -15.77 -41.83 46.32
N LEU A 441 -16.10 -43.12 46.21
CA LEU A 441 -15.38 -44.06 45.35
C LEU A 441 -15.56 -43.73 43.86
N VAL A 442 -16.76 -43.34 43.43
CA VAL A 442 -17.04 -42.91 42.05
C VAL A 442 -16.37 -41.56 41.74
N ILE A 443 -16.36 -40.62 42.69
CA ILE A 443 -15.70 -39.32 42.55
C ILE A 443 -14.18 -39.49 42.60
N LEU A 444 -13.62 -40.37 43.43
CA LEU A 444 -12.18 -40.64 43.46
C LEU A 444 -11.73 -41.33 42.18
N THR A 445 -12.50 -42.27 41.64
CA THR A 445 -12.18 -42.90 40.35
C THR A 445 -12.35 -41.93 39.17
N LEU A 446 -13.39 -41.09 39.16
CA LEU A 446 -13.54 -39.99 38.20
C LEU A 446 -12.44 -38.93 38.40
N PHE A 447 -12.01 -38.63 39.61
CA PHE A 447 -10.95 -37.69 39.92
C PHE A 447 -9.59 -38.25 39.52
N PHE A 448 -9.31 -39.55 39.65
CA PHE A 448 -8.11 -40.17 39.08
C PHE A 448 -8.16 -40.22 37.55
N LEU A 449 -9.33 -40.41 36.93
CA LEU A 449 -9.51 -40.33 35.48
C LEU A 449 -9.41 -38.88 34.95
N ILE A 450 -9.93 -37.91 35.68
CA ILE A 450 -9.93 -36.48 35.34
C ILE A 450 -8.61 -35.84 35.71
N THR A 451 -7.96 -36.13 36.84
CA THR A 451 -6.59 -35.65 37.12
C THR A 451 -5.56 -36.37 36.27
N GLY A 452 -5.77 -37.64 35.90
CA GLY A 452 -5.02 -38.31 34.84
C GLY A 452 -5.20 -37.62 33.48
N ARG A 453 -6.41 -37.12 33.16
CA ARG A 453 -6.70 -36.32 31.95
C ARG A 453 -6.38 -34.83 32.06
N CYS A 454 -6.29 -34.24 33.26
CA CYS A 454 -6.07 -32.82 33.51
C CYS A 454 -4.60 -32.52 33.84
N GLN A 455 -3.85 -33.45 34.43
CA GLN A 455 -2.38 -33.40 34.32
C GLN A 455 -1.95 -33.56 32.86
N TRP A 456 -2.70 -34.35 32.05
CA TRP A 456 -2.48 -34.43 30.61
C TRP A 456 -2.91 -33.14 29.87
N TYR A 457 -4.07 -32.55 30.18
CA TYR A 457 -4.58 -31.33 29.54
C TYR A 457 -3.83 -30.06 29.94
N ILE A 458 -3.39 -29.95 31.21
CA ILE A 458 -2.59 -28.82 31.71
C ILE A 458 -1.12 -28.95 31.27
N LYS A 459 -0.53 -30.18 31.23
CA LYS A 459 0.73 -30.40 30.49
C LYS A 459 0.57 -30.15 28.99
N ALA A 460 -0.61 -30.36 28.39
CA ALA A 460 -0.84 -30.10 26.97
C ALA A 460 -0.96 -28.60 26.64
N LYS A 461 -1.54 -27.79 27.55
CA LYS A 461 -1.74 -26.35 27.29
C LYS A 461 -0.54 -25.48 27.68
N MET A 462 0.18 -25.77 28.77
CA MET A 462 1.41 -25.02 29.12
C MET A 462 2.65 -25.45 28.32
N LYS A 463 2.66 -26.66 27.73
CA LYS A 463 3.65 -27.03 26.71
C LYS A 463 3.38 -26.37 25.35
N SER A 464 2.20 -25.77 25.12
CA SER A 464 1.79 -25.13 23.85
C SER A 464 2.39 -23.74 23.66
N GLU A 465 2.56 -22.94 24.72
CA GLU A 465 3.14 -21.60 24.59
C GLU A 465 4.67 -21.59 24.74
N GLU A 466 5.24 -22.52 25.49
CA GLU A 466 6.69 -22.67 25.59
C GLU A 466 7.29 -23.45 24.40
N LYS A 467 6.53 -24.36 23.76
CA LYS A 467 6.86 -24.86 22.40
C LYS A 467 6.70 -23.79 21.32
N ARG A 468 5.81 -22.80 21.46
CA ARG A 468 5.67 -21.73 20.44
C ARG A 468 6.92 -20.86 20.34
N ARG A 469 7.72 -20.75 21.41
CA ARG A 469 9.03 -20.09 21.41
C ARG A 469 10.21 -21.05 21.17
N ALA A 470 10.07 -22.34 21.46
CA ALA A 470 11.14 -23.33 21.30
C ALA A 470 11.08 -24.21 20.01
N HIS A 471 10.00 -24.16 19.21
CA HIS A 471 9.90 -24.85 17.89
C HIS A 471 10.22 -23.94 16.69
N LEU A 472 10.70 -22.71 16.93
CA LEU A 472 11.39 -21.88 15.93
C LEU A 472 12.81 -22.41 15.63
N GLN A 473 13.25 -23.44 16.36
CA GLN A 473 14.33 -24.33 15.98
C GLN A 473 13.75 -25.74 15.83
N ASN A 474 14.01 -26.36 14.67
CA ASN A 474 13.74 -27.76 14.31
C ASN A 474 12.32 -28.11 13.81
N GLY A 475 12.19 -28.04 12.48
CA GLY A 475 11.89 -29.18 11.60
C GLY A 475 10.51 -29.83 11.64
N ASN A 476 9.71 -29.54 10.60
CA ASN A 476 8.64 -30.33 9.95
C ASN A 476 7.59 -31.06 10.81
N LEU A 477 6.32 -30.61 10.79
CA LEU A 477 5.09 -31.43 10.61
C LEU A 477 3.79 -30.58 10.47
N ARG A 478 3.04 -30.85 9.38
CA ARG A 478 1.80 -30.19 8.87
C ARG A 478 0.57 -30.35 9.78
N PHE A 479 -0.19 -29.26 10.00
CA PHE A 479 -1.61 -29.28 10.42
C PHE A 479 -2.54 -29.18 9.19
N PRO A 480 -3.63 -29.95 9.09
CA PRO A 480 -4.59 -29.82 8.00
C PRO A 480 -5.61 -28.71 8.28
N GLY A 481 -5.61 -27.64 7.48
CA GLY A 481 -6.72 -26.68 7.41
C GLY A 481 -6.35 -25.20 7.34
N ILE A 482 -5.15 -24.81 7.76
CA ILE A 482 -4.60 -23.45 7.56
C ILE A 482 -3.33 -23.63 6.75
N LYS A 483 -3.37 -23.31 5.44
CA LYS A 483 -2.15 -23.23 4.63
C LYS A 483 -1.46 -21.92 5.03
N THR A 484 -0.51 -21.98 5.94
CA THR A 484 0.42 -20.87 6.17
C THR A 484 1.47 -20.89 5.06
N TYR A 485 1.82 -19.72 4.52
CA TYR A 485 2.97 -19.59 3.62
C TYR A 485 4.24 -20.14 4.30
N ILE A 486 5.01 -20.94 3.58
CA ILE A 486 6.31 -21.48 4.00
C ILE A 486 7.36 -20.77 3.17
N ASP A 487 8.28 -20.07 3.83
CA ASP A 487 9.37 -19.39 3.13
C ASP A 487 10.31 -20.42 2.49
N PRO A 488 10.49 -20.44 1.16
CA PRO A 488 11.42 -21.36 0.51
C PRO A 488 12.87 -21.20 1.00
N ASP A 489 13.22 -20.05 1.59
CA ASP A 489 14.56 -19.82 2.17
C ASP A 489 14.80 -20.68 3.44
N THR A 490 13.78 -21.32 4.00
CA THR A 490 13.97 -22.32 5.08
C THR A 490 14.55 -23.65 4.57
N TYR A 491 14.67 -23.84 3.25
CA TYR A 491 15.28 -25.03 2.65
C TYR A 491 16.73 -24.75 2.27
N GLU A 492 17.65 -25.64 2.65
CA GLU A 492 19.07 -25.52 2.27
C GLU A 492 19.30 -25.64 0.75
N ASP A 493 18.45 -26.38 0.04
CA ASP A 493 18.44 -26.49 -1.43
C ASP A 493 17.08 -26.07 -2.00
N PRO A 494 17.00 -24.99 -2.81
CA PRO A 494 15.77 -24.55 -3.48
C PRO A 494 15.12 -25.60 -4.37
N SER A 495 15.90 -26.58 -4.85
CA SER A 495 15.36 -27.71 -5.62
C SER A 495 14.39 -28.56 -4.78
N LEU A 496 14.60 -28.67 -3.46
CA LEU A 496 13.70 -29.37 -2.55
C LEU A 496 12.38 -28.62 -2.35
N ALA A 497 12.46 -27.30 -2.13
CA ALA A 497 11.28 -26.45 -2.01
C ALA A 497 10.41 -26.51 -3.29
N VAL A 498 11.05 -26.47 -4.46
CA VAL A 498 10.35 -26.60 -5.75
C VAL A 498 9.67 -27.96 -5.88
N HIS A 499 10.32 -29.06 -5.48
CA HIS A 499 9.70 -30.38 -5.51
C HIS A 499 8.51 -30.53 -4.55
N GLU A 500 8.46 -29.74 -3.48
CA GLU A 500 7.35 -29.76 -2.54
C GLU A 500 6.16 -28.91 -2.99
N PHE A 501 6.43 -27.71 -3.54
CA PHE A 501 5.38 -26.73 -3.85
C PHE A 501 5.00 -26.67 -5.32
N ALA A 502 5.84 -27.15 -6.24
CA ALA A 502 5.57 -27.10 -7.67
C ALA A 502 5.45 -28.50 -8.30
N LYS A 503 4.61 -28.58 -9.33
CA LYS A 503 4.43 -29.81 -10.11
C LYS A 503 5.51 -29.93 -11.18
N GLU A 504 6.23 -31.05 -11.20
CA GLU A 504 7.16 -31.36 -12.30
C GLU A 504 6.39 -31.69 -13.59
N ILE A 505 6.77 -31.05 -14.69
CA ILE A 505 6.20 -31.25 -16.02
C ILE A 505 7.21 -31.99 -16.89
N ASP A 506 6.76 -33.03 -17.60
CA ASP A 506 7.57 -33.67 -18.64
C ASP A 506 7.77 -32.70 -19.81
N PRO A 507 9.01 -32.40 -20.22
CA PRO A 507 9.30 -31.49 -21.33
C PRO A 507 8.56 -31.82 -22.64
N SER A 508 8.26 -33.09 -22.90
CA SER A 508 7.53 -33.54 -24.10
C SER A 508 6.08 -33.04 -24.15
N ARG A 509 5.55 -32.58 -23.02
CA ARG A 509 4.18 -32.04 -22.91
C ARG A 509 4.11 -30.55 -23.25
N ILE A 510 5.25 -29.89 -23.40
CA ILE A 510 5.34 -28.45 -23.65
C ILE A 510 5.73 -28.23 -25.10
N ARG A 511 4.96 -27.39 -25.79
CA ARG A 511 5.28 -26.87 -27.12
C ARG A 511 5.50 -25.37 -27.01
N ILE A 512 6.73 -24.92 -27.19
CA ILE A 512 7.06 -23.48 -27.26
C ILE A 512 6.64 -22.96 -28.63
N GLU A 513 5.89 -21.86 -28.68
CA GLU A 513 5.38 -21.29 -29.93
C GLU A 513 6.14 -20.02 -30.36
N ARG A 514 6.28 -19.03 -29.47
CA ARG A 514 6.97 -17.76 -29.78
C ARG A 514 7.57 -17.10 -28.54
N VAL A 515 8.62 -16.31 -28.69
CA VAL A 515 9.13 -15.44 -27.62
C VAL A 515 8.16 -14.26 -27.44
N ILE A 516 7.76 -13.98 -26.21
CA ILE A 516 6.84 -12.88 -25.85
C ILE A 516 7.51 -11.80 -24.97
N GLY A 517 8.68 -12.10 -24.41
CA GLY A 517 9.44 -11.13 -23.62
C GLY A 517 10.81 -11.65 -23.23
N ALA A 518 11.65 -10.77 -22.69
CA ALA A 518 12.93 -11.09 -22.06
C ALA A 518 12.94 -10.51 -20.64
N GLY A 519 13.37 -11.30 -19.67
CA GLY A 519 13.45 -10.92 -18.26
C GLY A 519 14.83 -11.23 -17.67
N GLU A 520 14.99 -10.97 -16.37
CA GLU A 520 16.24 -11.08 -15.61
C GLU A 520 16.95 -12.43 -15.77
N PHE A 521 16.18 -13.53 -15.89
CA PHE A 521 16.70 -14.89 -15.93
C PHE A 521 16.71 -15.52 -17.34
N GLY A 522 16.20 -14.84 -18.36
CA GLY A 522 16.15 -15.36 -19.72
C GLY A 522 14.93 -14.93 -20.53
N GLU A 523 14.47 -15.78 -21.44
CA GLU A 523 13.34 -15.48 -22.33
C GLU A 523 12.04 -16.04 -21.77
N VAL A 524 10.97 -15.25 -21.93
CA VAL A 524 9.60 -15.65 -21.71
C VAL A 524 8.97 -15.97 -23.05
N CYS A 525 8.45 -17.18 -23.21
CA CYS A 525 7.83 -17.65 -24.43
C CYS A 525 6.34 -17.96 -24.20
N SER A 526 5.51 -17.73 -25.20
CA SER A 526 4.17 -18.32 -25.26
C SER A 526 4.27 -19.75 -25.80
N GLY A 527 3.41 -20.64 -25.31
CA GLY A 527 3.36 -22.03 -25.75
C GLY A 527 2.08 -22.75 -25.37
N ARG A 528 2.07 -24.06 -25.59
CA ARG A 528 0.97 -24.98 -25.24
C ARG A 528 1.46 -26.05 -24.29
N LEU A 529 0.67 -26.32 -23.26
CA LEU A 529 0.87 -27.43 -22.32
C LEU A 529 -0.21 -28.48 -22.52
N LYS A 530 0.20 -29.71 -22.84
CA LYS A 530 -0.70 -30.88 -22.81
C LYS A 530 -0.95 -31.25 -21.36
N THR A 531 -2.20 -31.15 -20.89
CA THR A 531 -2.59 -31.53 -19.53
C THR A 531 -3.30 -32.89 -19.52
N PRO A 532 -3.19 -33.72 -18.45
CA PRO A 532 -3.87 -35.01 -18.42
C PRO A 532 -5.37 -34.74 -18.29
N GLY A 533 -6.17 -35.16 -19.27
CA GLY A 533 -7.64 -35.06 -19.24
C GLY A 533 -8.25 -33.69 -19.57
N LYS A 534 -7.46 -32.66 -19.90
CA LYS A 534 -7.95 -31.29 -20.17
C LYS A 534 -7.52 -30.69 -21.53
N GLY A 535 -6.85 -31.47 -22.38
CA GLY A 535 -6.38 -30.99 -23.70
C GLY A 535 -5.15 -30.08 -23.63
N GLU A 536 -4.89 -29.35 -24.72
CA GLU A 536 -3.80 -28.36 -24.82
C GLU A 536 -4.25 -26.98 -24.31
N ILE A 537 -3.61 -26.47 -23.25
CA ILE A 537 -3.89 -25.13 -22.70
C ILE A 537 -2.79 -24.13 -23.07
N PRO A 538 -3.12 -22.84 -23.29
CA PRO A 538 -2.12 -21.80 -23.51
C PRO A 538 -1.36 -21.47 -22.23
N VAL A 539 -0.03 -21.37 -22.33
CA VAL A 539 0.87 -21.10 -21.19
C VAL A 539 1.94 -20.08 -21.55
N ALA A 540 2.45 -19.38 -20.54
CA ALA A 540 3.70 -18.64 -20.61
C ALA A 540 4.82 -19.46 -19.96
N ILE A 541 5.98 -19.50 -20.62
CA ILE A 541 7.11 -20.37 -20.30
C ILE A 541 8.33 -19.48 -20.10
N LYS A 542 8.76 -19.32 -18.85
CA LYS A 542 10.01 -18.63 -18.51
C LYS A 542 11.13 -19.65 -18.60
N THR A 543 12.20 -19.35 -19.33
CA THR A 543 13.34 -20.26 -19.55
C THR A 543 14.63 -19.68 -18.97
N LEU A 544 15.42 -20.51 -18.29
CA LEU A 544 16.74 -20.13 -17.78
C LEU A 544 17.82 -20.45 -18.84
N LYS A 545 18.46 -19.42 -19.42
CA LYS A 545 19.47 -19.57 -20.49
C LYS A 545 20.77 -20.22 -19.97
N GLY A 546 21.40 -21.11 -20.75
CA GLY A 546 22.64 -21.80 -20.35
C GLY A 546 23.81 -20.83 -20.04
N GLY A 547 24.61 -21.15 -19.02
CA GLY A 547 25.73 -20.31 -18.55
C GLY A 547 25.43 -19.45 -17.31
N TYR A 548 24.30 -19.69 -16.64
CA TYR A 548 23.89 -19.00 -15.42
C TYR A 548 24.76 -19.39 -14.20
N MET A 549 24.89 -18.47 -13.25
CA MET A 549 25.51 -18.73 -11.93
C MET A 549 24.55 -19.52 -11.03
N ASP A 550 25.06 -20.37 -10.13
CA ASP A 550 24.21 -21.14 -9.19
C ASP A 550 23.22 -20.27 -8.41
N ARG A 551 23.61 -19.02 -8.11
CA ARG A 551 22.72 -18.02 -7.49
C ARG A 551 21.49 -17.71 -8.34
N GLN A 552 21.66 -17.48 -9.64
CA GLN A 552 20.54 -17.18 -10.55
C GLN A 552 19.60 -18.38 -10.70
N ARG A 553 20.14 -19.60 -10.66
CA ARG A 553 19.32 -20.82 -10.62
C ARG A 553 18.47 -20.88 -9.35
N ARG A 554 19.05 -20.54 -8.20
CA ARG A 554 18.35 -20.53 -6.92
C ARG A 554 17.24 -19.48 -6.91
N ASP A 555 17.51 -18.27 -7.37
CA ASP A 555 16.51 -17.19 -7.45
C ASP A 555 15.36 -17.57 -8.39
N PHE A 556 15.68 -18.18 -9.54
CA PHE A 556 14.69 -18.69 -10.50
C PHE A 556 13.80 -19.78 -9.90
N LEU A 557 14.38 -20.77 -9.21
CA LEU A 557 13.63 -21.84 -8.56
C LEU A 557 12.82 -21.33 -7.36
N ARG A 558 13.36 -20.36 -6.61
CA ARG A 558 12.69 -19.71 -5.48
C ARG A 558 11.37 -19.06 -5.91
N GLU A 559 11.38 -18.32 -7.02
CA GLU A 559 10.16 -17.71 -7.58
C GLU A 559 9.07 -18.77 -7.86
N ALA A 560 9.46 -19.90 -8.44
CA ALA A 560 8.53 -21.01 -8.69
C ALA A 560 7.98 -21.64 -7.40
N SER A 561 8.83 -21.81 -6.37
CA SER A 561 8.41 -22.33 -5.06
C SER A 561 7.40 -21.44 -4.36
N ILE A 562 7.54 -20.11 -4.48
CA ILE A 562 6.57 -19.16 -3.92
C ILE A 562 5.24 -19.30 -4.65
N MET A 563 5.27 -19.23 -5.97
CA MET A 563 4.06 -19.31 -6.79
C MET A 563 3.30 -20.63 -6.59
N GLY A 564 4.01 -21.74 -6.39
CA GLY A 564 3.41 -23.06 -6.17
C GLY A 564 2.57 -23.18 -4.90
N GLN A 565 2.72 -22.26 -3.95
CA GLN A 565 1.97 -22.24 -2.70
C GLN A 565 0.62 -21.53 -2.80
N PHE A 566 0.39 -20.75 -3.87
CA PHE A 566 -0.78 -19.91 -4.03
C PHE A 566 -1.78 -20.50 -5.03
N ASP A 567 -3.06 -20.48 -4.65
CA ASP A 567 -4.17 -20.89 -5.50
C ASP A 567 -5.36 -19.96 -5.27
N HIS A 568 -5.49 -18.95 -6.13
CA HIS A 568 -6.55 -17.95 -6.07
C HIS A 568 -6.82 -17.36 -7.47
N PRO A 569 -8.08 -17.06 -7.84
CA PRO A 569 -8.42 -16.57 -9.19
C PRO A 569 -7.71 -15.28 -9.61
N ASN A 570 -7.32 -14.43 -8.66
CA ASN A 570 -6.60 -13.17 -8.90
C ASN A 570 -5.09 -13.21 -8.57
N ILE A 571 -4.51 -14.41 -8.44
CA ILE A 571 -3.05 -14.61 -8.37
C ILE A 571 -2.64 -15.43 -9.59
N ILE A 572 -1.49 -15.11 -10.20
CA ILE A 572 -0.98 -15.85 -11.34
C ILE A 572 -0.72 -17.32 -10.96
N ARG A 573 -1.31 -18.24 -11.71
CA ARG A 573 -1.26 -19.66 -11.40
C ARG A 573 -0.04 -20.33 -12.04
N LEU A 574 0.72 -21.03 -11.21
CA LEU A 574 1.78 -21.94 -11.66
C LEU A 574 1.16 -23.25 -12.18
N GLU A 575 1.48 -23.62 -13.42
CA GLU A 575 1.13 -24.93 -13.98
C GLU A 575 2.14 -26.00 -13.57
N GLY A 576 3.40 -25.60 -13.45
CA GLY A 576 4.49 -26.45 -13.00
C GLY A 576 5.86 -25.97 -13.47
N VAL A 577 6.85 -26.80 -13.24
CA VAL A 577 8.26 -26.53 -13.53
C VAL A 577 8.88 -27.68 -14.31
N VAL A 578 9.98 -27.40 -14.99
CA VAL A 578 10.83 -28.41 -15.62
C VAL A 578 12.22 -28.31 -15.01
N THR A 579 12.58 -29.26 -14.16
CA THR A 579 13.83 -29.28 -13.40
C THR A 579 14.67 -30.53 -13.64
N LYS A 580 14.05 -31.66 -14.02
CA LYS A 580 14.73 -32.95 -14.20
C LYS A 580 15.48 -33.04 -15.53
N ARG A 581 16.76 -33.44 -15.46
CA ARG A 581 17.52 -33.98 -16.60
C ARG A 581 17.01 -35.38 -16.91
N SER A 582 16.06 -35.52 -17.83
CA SER A 582 15.70 -36.83 -18.35
C SER A 582 16.88 -37.36 -19.21
N PHE A 583 17.60 -38.36 -18.72
CA PHE A 583 18.32 -39.29 -19.60
C PHE A 583 17.33 -40.34 -20.08
N PRO A 584 17.17 -40.53 -21.40
CA PRO A 584 16.71 -41.80 -21.93
C PRO A 584 17.89 -42.54 -22.55
N THR A 585 17.99 -43.80 -22.17
CA THR A 585 18.79 -44.85 -22.80
C THR A 585 18.48 -44.92 -24.31
N ILE A 586 19.55 -45.07 -25.09
CA ILE A 586 19.73 -45.39 -26.52
C ILE A 586 18.46 -45.74 -27.33
N GLY A 587 18.23 -44.99 -28.41
CA GLY A 587 17.25 -45.29 -29.46
C GLY A 587 17.09 -44.22 -30.55
N VAL A 588 18.15 -43.99 -31.34
CA VAL A 588 18.17 -43.53 -32.74
C VAL A 588 17.29 -42.33 -33.19
N LYS A 589 17.99 -41.26 -33.57
CA LYS A 589 17.69 -40.21 -34.59
C LYS A 589 16.29 -39.57 -34.60
N SER A 590 16.24 -38.30 -34.17
CA SER A 590 15.81 -37.14 -34.99
C SER A 590 15.42 -35.97 -34.08
N LEU A 591 16.32 -35.00 -33.89
CA LEU A 591 15.93 -33.59 -33.73
C LEU A 591 17.14 -32.64 -33.87
N SER A 592 17.99 -32.88 -34.86
CA SER A 592 18.95 -31.87 -35.34
C SER A 592 18.40 -31.23 -36.61
N ARG A 593 17.35 -30.39 -36.51
CA ARG A 593 16.95 -29.57 -37.67
C ARG A 593 16.09 -28.32 -37.48
N PHE A 594 15.83 -27.80 -36.28
CA PHE A 594 14.91 -26.64 -36.18
C PHE A 594 15.39 -25.41 -35.38
N LEU A 595 16.68 -25.31 -35.02
CA LEU A 595 17.25 -24.07 -34.49
C LEU A 595 18.54 -23.62 -35.20
N ARG A 596 18.64 -23.90 -36.51
CA ARG A 596 19.55 -23.20 -37.43
C ARG A 596 18.92 -23.10 -38.81
N ALA A 597 18.19 -22.02 -39.05
CA ALA A 597 18.00 -21.42 -40.37
C ALA A 597 17.25 -20.10 -40.17
N GLY A 598 18.01 -19.02 -40.03
CA GLY A 598 17.49 -17.68 -39.85
C GLY A 598 18.57 -16.61 -39.75
N PHE A 599 19.74 -16.83 -40.36
CA PHE A 599 20.58 -15.77 -40.95
C PHE A 599 21.83 -16.38 -41.59
N LEU A 600 22.28 -15.74 -42.68
CA LEU A 600 23.49 -15.97 -43.49
C LEU A 600 23.33 -16.90 -44.71
N ASN A 601 22.90 -16.27 -45.80
CA ASN A 601 23.38 -16.57 -47.14
C ASN A 601 24.56 -15.63 -47.43
N SER A 602 25.78 -16.18 -47.51
CA SER A 602 26.75 -15.94 -48.60
C SER A 602 28.11 -16.53 -48.22
N ILE A 603 28.51 -17.50 -49.05
CA ILE A 603 29.75 -18.28 -49.13
C ILE A 603 30.86 -17.34 -49.69
N LEU A 604 32.12 -17.34 -49.25
CA LEU A 604 33.22 -18.20 -49.74
C LEU A 604 34.51 -17.98 -48.90
N THR A 605 35.11 -19.11 -48.46
CA THR A 605 36.55 -19.52 -48.52
C THR A 605 37.65 -18.53 -48.10
N SER A 606 38.66 -18.85 -47.27
CA SER A 606 39.54 -20.04 -47.29
C SER A 606 40.34 -20.23 -45.99
N HIS A 607 40.58 -21.50 -45.61
CA HIS A 607 41.59 -22.00 -44.62
C HIS A 607 43.05 -21.82 -45.12
N PRO A 608 44.14 -22.20 -44.38
CA PRO A 608 44.30 -22.75 -43.00
C PRO A 608 45.47 -22.10 -42.18
N VAL A 609 45.64 -22.48 -40.89
CA VAL A 609 46.87 -23.13 -40.32
C VAL A 609 46.83 -23.17 -38.78
N SER A 610 47.30 -24.31 -38.27
CA SER A 610 47.40 -24.87 -36.92
C SER A 610 48.01 -24.04 -35.78
N GLY A 611 47.63 -24.41 -34.55
CA GLY A 611 48.46 -24.24 -33.34
C GLY A 611 47.66 -24.36 -32.05
N GLY A 612 47.80 -25.51 -31.37
CA GLY A 612 46.98 -25.87 -30.20
C GLY A 612 47.25 -25.11 -28.91
N GLY A 613 46.33 -25.28 -27.96
CA GLY A 613 46.54 -24.92 -26.56
C GLY A 613 45.23 -24.72 -25.78
N SER A 614 44.96 -25.64 -24.85
CA SER A 614 43.99 -25.60 -23.75
C SER A 614 42.48 -25.65 -24.07
N LEU A 615 41.90 -26.82 -23.78
CA LEU A 615 40.48 -27.01 -23.45
C LEU A 615 40.06 -26.13 -22.26
N PRO A 616 38.94 -25.41 -22.35
CA PRO A 616 38.02 -25.21 -21.23
C PRO A 616 36.96 -26.33 -21.21
N PRO A 617 36.33 -26.59 -20.06
CA PRO A 617 35.51 -27.77 -19.83
C PRO A 617 34.24 -27.77 -20.69
N SER A 618 33.81 -28.98 -21.03
CA SER A 618 32.62 -29.31 -21.79
C SER A 618 31.37 -28.56 -21.33
N ILE A 619 30.82 -27.73 -22.23
CA ILE A 619 29.47 -27.17 -22.07
C ILE A 619 28.48 -28.33 -22.22
N SER A 620 27.98 -28.79 -21.08
CA SER A 620 26.89 -29.76 -20.95
C SER A 620 25.66 -29.29 -21.73
N SER A 621 25.31 -30.05 -22.78
CA SER A 621 24.04 -29.97 -23.49
C SER A 621 22.91 -30.49 -22.60
N GLY A 622 22.44 -29.65 -21.67
CA GLY A 622 21.21 -29.87 -20.89
C GLY A 622 20.04 -29.04 -21.44
N ARG A 623 18.82 -29.59 -21.44
CA ARG A 623 17.60 -28.80 -21.67
C ARG A 623 17.47 -27.73 -20.57
N PRO A 624 17.03 -26.49 -20.88
CA PRO A 624 16.96 -25.40 -19.92
C PRO A 624 15.88 -25.65 -18.85
N VAL A 625 16.09 -25.13 -17.64
CA VAL A 625 15.10 -25.12 -16.56
C VAL A 625 13.95 -24.18 -16.95
N MET A 626 12.70 -24.59 -16.71
CA MET A 626 11.52 -23.81 -17.12
C MET A 626 10.51 -23.64 -15.98
N ILE A 627 9.87 -22.46 -15.94
CA ILE A 627 8.68 -22.19 -15.12
C ILE A 627 7.52 -21.98 -16.07
N VAL A 628 6.43 -22.73 -15.87
CA VAL A 628 5.26 -22.71 -16.73
C VAL A 628 4.08 -22.15 -15.95
N VAL A 629 3.53 -21.05 -16.43
CA VAL A 629 2.41 -20.33 -15.80
C VAL A 629 1.27 -20.18 -16.80
N GLU A 630 0.09 -19.85 -16.30
CA GLU A 630 -1.03 -19.53 -17.20
C GLU A 630 -0.71 -18.34 -18.12
N TYR A 631 -1.21 -18.40 -19.36
CA TYR A 631 -1.01 -17.31 -20.32
C TYR A 631 -2.02 -16.17 -20.09
N MET A 632 -1.54 -14.93 -20.10
CA MET A 632 -2.34 -13.73 -19.92
C MET A 632 -2.30 -12.91 -21.21
N GLU A 633 -3.37 -12.95 -22.00
CA GLU A 633 -3.38 -12.51 -23.40
C GLU A 633 -3.13 -11.01 -23.58
N ASN A 634 -3.50 -10.21 -22.58
CA ASN A 634 -3.41 -8.75 -22.63
C ASN A 634 -2.13 -8.21 -21.97
N GLY A 635 -1.24 -9.08 -21.48
CA GLY A 635 0.04 -8.67 -20.90
C GLY A 635 -0.14 -7.89 -19.59
N SER A 636 0.78 -6.95 -19.30
CA SER A 636 0.75 -6.15 -18.08
C SER A 636 -0.33 -5.07 -18.11
N LEU A 637 -0.93 -4.80 -16.95
CA LEU A 637 -1.99 -3.82 -16.78
C LEU A 637 -1.50 -2.41 -17.16
N ASP A 638 -0.27 -2.04 -16.83
CA ASP A 638 0.31 -0.74 -17.24
C ASP A 638 0.30 -0.57 -18.77
N SER A 639 0.82 -1.56 -19.51
CA SER A 639 0.85 -1.51 -20.98
C SER A 639 -0.57 -1.57 -21.57
N PHE A 640 -1.43 -2.39 -20.98
CA PHE A 640 -2.81 -2.57 -21.41
C PHE A 640 -3.64 -1.30 -21.27
N LEU A 641 -3.58 -0.65 -20.10
CA LEU A 641 -4.33 0.60 -19.87
C LEU A 641 -3.81 1.74 -20.76
N ARG A 642 -2.50 1.88 -20.94
CA ARG A 642 -1.92 2.90 -21.85
C ARG A 642 -2.37 2.72 -23.29
N LYS A 643 -2.46 1.48 -23.76
CA LYS A 643 -2.91 1.17 -25.13
C LYS A 643 -4.40 1.42 -25.34
N HIS A 644 -5.19 1.40 -24.28
CA HIS A 644 -6.65 1.48 -24.29
C HIS A 644 -7.16 2.68 -23.46
N ASP A 645 -6.41 3.78 -23.45
CA ASP A 645 -6.76 4.98 -22.69
C ASP A 645 -8.10 5.56 -23.15
N GLY A 646 -9.00 5.84 -22.21
CA GLY A 646 -10.36 6.30 -22.48
C GLY A 646 -11.34 5.25 -23.03
N HIS A 647 -10.93 3.98 -23.20
CA HIS A 647 -11.79 2.93 -23.77
C HIS A 647 -12.56 2.07 -22.74
N PHE A 648 -12.32 2.26 -21.44
CA PHE A 648 -12.97 1.48 -20.38
C PHE A 648 -14.01 2.28 -19.63
N THR A 649 -15.13 1.62 -19.31
CA THR A 649 -16.13 2.15 -18.39
C THR A 649 -15.60 2.10 -16.94
N VAL A 650 -16.14 2.97 -16.09
CA VAL A 650 -15.83 2.96 -14.65
C VAL A 650 -16.08 1.59 -14.02
N ILE A 651 -17.14 0.89 -14.45
CA ILE A 651 -17.50 -0.45 -13.93
C ILE A 651 -16.41 -1.48 -14.26
N GLN A 652 -15.85 -1.45 -15.47
CA GLN A 652 -14.75 -2.33 -15.85
C GLN A 652 -13.49 -2.05 -15.03
N LEU A 653 -13.15 -0.77 -14.82
CA LEU A 653 -12.02 -0.37 -13.99
C LEU A 653 -12.19 -0.80 -12.52
N VAL A 654 -13.40 -0.64 -11.97
CA VAL A 654 -13.73 -1.14 -10.61
C VAL A 654 -13.63 -2.66 -10.54
N GLY A 655 -14.05 -3.38 -11.59
CA GLY A 655 -13.90 -4.82 -11.69
C GLY A 655 -12.44 -5.28 -11.64
N MET A 656 -11.55 -4.58 -12.35
CA MET A 656 -10.10 -4.81 -12.33
C MET A 656 -9.52 -4.55 -10.93
N LEU A 657 -9.84 -3.41 -10.32
CA LEU A 657 -9.40 -3.04 -8.96
C LEU A 657 -9.84 -4.06 -7.91
N ARG A 658 -11.10 -4.50 -7.97
CA ARG A 658 -11.65 -5.53 -7.08
C ARG A 658 -10.86 -6.84 -7.20
N GLY A 659 -10.49 -7.24 -8.42
CA GLY A 659 -9.68 -8.43 -8.64
C GLY A 659 -8.32 -8.33 -7.95
N ILE A 660 -7.61 -7.22 -8.14
CA ILE A 660 -6.31 -6.97 -7.53
C ILE A 660 -6.43 -7.00 -5.99
N ALA A 661 -7.43 -6.31 -5.43
CA ALA A 661 -7.68 -6.29 -3.99
C ALA A 661 -7.99 -7.69 -3.43
N SER A 662 -8.77 -8.51 -4.16
CA SER A 662 -9.04 -9.90 -3.77
C SER A 662 -7.77 -10.75 -3.74
N GLY A 663 -6.87 -10.59 -4.72
CA GLY A 663 -5.57 -11.25 -4.72
C GLY A 663 -4.70 -10.84 -3.54
N MET A 664 -4.61 -9.54 -3.25
CA MET A 664 -3.81 -9.03 -2.13
C MET A 664 -4.36 -9.44 -0.76
N LYS A 665 -5.69 -9.48 -0.60
CA LYS A 665 -6.33 -10.03 0.60
C LYS A 665 -5.92 -11.49 0.80
N TYR A 666 -5.99 -12.30 -0.25
CA TYR A 666 -5.59 -13.71 -0.20
C TYR A 666 -4.11 -13.88 0.22
N LEU A 667 -3.19 -13.08 -0.33
CA LEU A 667 -1.78 -13.11 0.08
C LEU A 667 -1.61 -12.73 1.55
N SER A 668 -2.32 -11.69 2.02
CA SER A 668 -2.32 -11.29 3.43
C SER A 668 -2.85 -12.39 4.34
N ASP A 669 -3.94 -13.07 3.96
CA ASP A 669 -4.53 -14.18 4.73
C ASP A 669 -3.58 -15.39 4.80
N MET A 670 -2.72 -15.57 3.79
CA MET A 670 -1.64 -16.57 3.75
C MET A 670 -0.40 -16.14 4.56
N GLY A 671 -0.38 -14.92 5.11
CA GLY A 671 0.77 -14.36 5.83
C GLY A 671 1.91 -13.90 4.91
N TYR A 672 1.63 -13.62 3.64
CA TYR A 672 2.63 -13.26 2.64
C TYR A 672 2.52 -11.78 2.21
N VAL A 673 3.67 -11.10 2.14
CA VAL A 673 3.77 -9.70 1.69
C VAL A 673 4.46 -9.65 0.32
N HIS A 674 3.78 -9.13 -0.70
CA HIS A 674 4.28 -9.08 -2.08
C HIS A 674 5.47 -8.13 -2.29
N ARG A 675 5.52 -7.01 -1.55
CA ARG A 675 6.58 -5.97 -1.59
C ARG A 675 6.78 -5.19 -2.89
N ASP A 676 6.35 -5.70 -4.05
CA ASP A 676 6.39 -4.96 -5.33
C ASP A 676 5.02 -4.93 -6.06
N LEU A 677 3.98 -4.45 -5.37
CA LEU A 677 2.67 -4.30 -6.00
C LEU A 677 2.64 -3.05 -6.90
N ALA A 678 2.74 -3.25 -8.21
CA ALA A 678 2.66 -2.19 -9.21
C ALA A 678 1.90 -2.65 -10.46
N ALA A 679 1.34 -1.71 -11.24
CA ALA A 679 0.57 -2.02 -12.45
C ALA A 679 1.36 -2.84 -13.51
N ARG A 680 2.69 -2.77 -13.51
CA ARG A 680 3.56 -3.60 -14.35
C ARG A 680 3.58 -5.08 -13.94
N ASN A 681 3.30 -5.37 -12.66
CA ASN A 681 3.28 -6.71 -12.05
C ASN A 681 1.86 -7.27 -11.95
N ILE A 682 0.86 -6.57 -12.50
CA ILE A 682 -0.50 -7.09 -12.66
C ILE A 682 -0.66 -7.53 -14.12
N LEU A 683 -1.06 -8.78 -14.35
CA LEU A 683 -1.36 -9.29 -15.67
C LEU A 683 -2.86 -9.31 -15.94
N VAL A 684 -3.25 -9.12 -17.20
CA VAL A 684 -4.65 -9.05 -17.64
C VAL A 684 -4.92 -10.14 -18.67
N ASN A 685 -6.02 -10.88 -18.50
CA ASN A 685 -6.46 -11.86 -19.49
C ASN A 685 -7.50 -11.29 -20.46
N SER A 686 -7.91 -12.09 -21.44
CA SER A 686 -8.93 -11.76 -22.44
C SER A 686 -10.28 -11.32 -21.85
N ASN A 687 -10.62 -11.77 -20.65
CA ASN A 687 -11.86 -11.42 -19.93
C ASN A 687 -11.71 -10.20 -19.00
N LEU A 688 -10.63 -9.42 -19.12
CA LEU A 688 -10.31 -8.27 -18.25
C LEU A 688 -10.11 -8.64 -16.76
N MET A 689 -9.81 -9.92 -16.47
CA MET A 689 -9.47 -10.35 -15.12
C MET A 689 -8.01 -10.01 -14.83
N CYS A 690 -7.79 -9.25 -13.76
CA CYS A 690 -6.47 -8.92 -13.27
C CYS A 690 -5.94 -9.99 -12.30
N LYS A 691 -4.67 -10.37 -12.48
CA LYS A 691 -3.95 -11.28 -11.59
C LYS A 691 -2.63 -10.67 -11.13
N VAL A 692 -2.34 -10.78 -9.84
CA VAL A 692 -1.05 -10.37 -9.26
C VAL A 692 0.01 -11.38 -9.68
N SER A 693 1.18 -10.87 -10.09
CA SER A 693 2.31 -11.67 -10.59
C SER A 693 3.64 -11.05 -10.15
N ASP A 694 4.75 -11.71 -10.48
CA ASP A 694 6.13 -11.29 -10.19
C ASP A 694 6.49 -11.25 -8.69
N PHE A 695 6.90 -12.42 -8.19
CA PHE A 695 7.26 -12.64 -6.78
C PHE A 695 8.78 -12.62 -6.55
N GLY A 696 9.57 -12.10 -7.50
CA GLY A 696 11.03 -12.15 -7.47
C GLY A 696 11.71 -11.31 -6.37
N LEU A 697 11.01 -10.32 -5.80
CA LEU A 697 11.55 -9.37 -4.80
C LEU A 697 11.10 -9.63 -3.35
N SER A 698 10.31 -10.67 -3.09
CA SER A 698 9.67 -10.88 -1.79
C SER A 698 10.60 -11.66 -0.84
N ARG A 699 11.14 -10.98 0.19
CA ARG A 699 11.87 -11.60 1.32
C ARG A 699 11.03 -11.55 2.60
N VAL A 700 11.40 -12.30 3.63
CA VAL A 700 10.83 -12.17 4.99
C VAL A 700 11.45 -10.95 5.71
N LEU A 701 10.74 -10.37 6.69
CA LEU A 701 11.27 -9.33 7.57
C LEU A 701 12.30 -9.99 8.50
N GLU A 702 13.59 -9.71 8.31
CA GLU A 702 14.55 -9.85 9.41
C GLU A 702 14.38 -8.63 10.32
N ASP A 703 14.41 -8.83 11.63
CA ASP A 703 14.25 -7.80 12.67
C ASP A 703 15.43 -6.80 12.69
N ASP A 704 15.66 -6.09 11.59
CA ASP A 704 16.63 -5.00 11.49
C ASP A 704 15.92 -3.70 11.06
N PRO A 705 15.73 -2.73 11.97
CA PRO A 705 15.10 -1.45 11.67
C PRO A 705 15.93 -0.53 10.75
N GLU A 706 17.15 -0.92 10.34
CA GLU A 706 17.99 -0.15 9.42
C GLU A 706 18.20 -0.76 8.01
N ALA A 707 17.48 -1.85 7.66
CA ALA A 707 17.67 -2.53 6.37
C ALA A 707 17.13 -1.74 5.15
N ALA A 708 17.85 -0.70 4.69
CA ALA A 708 17.51 0.05 3.48
C ALA A 708 17.85 -0.71 2.19
N TYR A 709 16.89 -0.83 1.27
CA TYR A 709 17.11 -1.32 -0.09
C TYR A 709 17.57 -0.21 -1.05
N ALA A 710 18.53 -0.51 -1.91
CA ALA A 710 18.95 0.33 -3.03
C ALA A 710 18.62 -0.36 -4.36
N THR A 711 17.76 0.26 -5.16
CA THR A 711 17.55 -0.08 -6.59
C THR A 711 17.99 1.06 -7.49
N SER A 712 18.17 0.75 -8.78
CA SER A 712 18.44 1.67 -9.89
C SER A 712 17.31 2.70 -10.20
N GLY A 713 16.54 3.08 -9.17
CA GLY A 713 15.47 4.09 -9.20
C GLY A 713 15.23 4.78 -7.86
N GLY A 714 16.14 4.65 -6.88
CA GLY A 714 16.07 5.36 -5.58
C GLY A 714 15.86 4.45 -4.37
N LYS A 715 15.93 5.05 -3.17
CA LYS A 715 15.67 4.41 -1.87
C LYS A 715 14.18 4.47 -1.56
N VAL A 716 13.59 3.34 -1.21
CA VAL A 716 12.22 3.25 -0.70
C VAL A 716 12.29 3.00 0.81
N PRO A 717 11.62 3.81 1.65
CA PRO A 717 11.55 3.54 3.10
C PRO A 717 10.68 2.31 3.36
N ILE A 718 11.00 1.59 4.44
CA ILE A 718 10.21 0.48 5.00
C ILE A 718 8.89 1.01 5.57
#